data_AF-D5GP17-F1
#
_entry.id   AF-D5GP17-F1
#
_cell.length_a   1.000
_cell.length_b   1.000
_cell.length_c   1.000
_cell.angle_alpha   90.00
_cell.angle_beta   90.00
_cell.angle_gamma   90.00
#
_symmetry.space_group_name_H-M   'P 1'
#
loop_
_entity.id
_entity.type
_entity.pdbx_description
1 polymer ?
#
loop_
_entity_poly.entity_id
_entity_poly.type
_entity_poly.pdbx_seq_one_letter_code
_entity_poly.pdbx_strand_id
1 'polypeptide(L)'
;MAPATKKRRTEIEEGDEEVRAKETIGGLSSEEEMEAVSKEDDFGDRTFEAKSKPRKTPKHSSSEQEKAQAISESYESKTNVFRMETEELLSEIRVDYRKRMAPAEKMLHKLKNIIEKIPRKTGATIDKVEGEMRKCKIHIPFPEPRPGADIKYKFSYERPAYMNIAGSYALKTVAKQHEGFAIDLIIQIPSTVFQEKDYLNYRYFHKRAYYLATIAEAIQDSGLDLQLSYVDLHDDPLRPIIVAAPSGGSETDFTTSKCLIRIIPAIAKNTFSASRLRPDRNAVRPVAERDTAKNSLPPTPRYNSSILADTTYFEHLAQLHDISSEAKVFKDACLLGRTWLRQRGFGSNINQGGFGHAEWSILMSLLLKGGGSKGNSVLAKGYSNYQMFKAMLQFLATRDLIVNPLLFDVESECARWPNGPNVFDGKIGLNILFKMTEWGYRLLKHEAEITLKLLSDPVMDHFEEVFLHRLDDPRFKFDALAYIPIPECLNKNNGLDPLLSFSQKLYDMLSTGLTDRAKLIHLTLPSISDLPVRADGINRSPAPAAQIIVGLLLNAAQCNRAVDHGPPAGHKDGASYRVFWGDKAELRRFKDGSILESVVWGTKDSKQSIYNQIIQYLVAKNFGDGIGNHIKFIGDEYTTAVGGGRDVSLFQPAMAAFEKLIKELRNLEGLPLAIRQVSAAAPVLRYSSVEVPLLSSGQLMQPADVVVQFESSGRWPDDLIAIQKTKTAFLLKMSELLEKAGTVTRIGLENIDYPTMNSAFLEVVYYEGSAFRIRIYHDREQTLLERQLLNKDLPGKKRDEVTAALSEHRRRFIVGPLHTQEVQKLSHRFPALSPSIRLLKRWFQTHLLSREISEELAELMTIRTFVATSSPPNSVMSGFLRTLHFISLWDWRAEPAVIGTVAKNASETFDAIRKSDPAINRHAMVIPTEYDPTGTTFTEFGPRKVVAARVTALARSAIGASFKNMFISSTKDYDFVMYIEPKYTLPGIRSKSSKFKNLQKTEITPQDIAKLGLNVPDTFVDELNDIYGDTVIFFTDGNIIAGLWNPSSESGRRWKVNIPYSTIPQVRGNGEEVLVLNKKSILNEISRLGGEILTKIEIIK
;
A
#
# COMPACT_ATOMS: atom_id res chain seq x y z
N MET A 1 0.94 -29.79 66.03
CA MET A 1 2.17 -29.46 66.79
C MET A 1 2.66 -28.07 66.37
N ALA A 2 3.39 -27.39 67.25
CA ALA A 2 4.14 -26.14 66.99
C ALA A 2 5.65 -26.50 66.78
N PRO A 3 6.66 -25.59 66.77
CA PRO A 3 6.69 -24.10 66.76
C PRO A 3 7.27 -23.52 65.44
N ALA A 4 6.97 -22.27 65.00
CA ALA A 4 7.36 -20.93 65.49
C ALA A 4 8.84 -20.54 65.17
N THR A 5 9.22 -19.28 64.92
CA THR A 5 8.61 -17.94 65.20
C THR A 5 8.58 -17.03 63.94
N LYS A 6 7.83 -15.92 63.76
CA LYS A 6 6.83 -15.12 64.53
C LYS A 6 7.30 -13.71 65.01
N LYS A 7 7.05 -12.67 64.19
CA LYS A 7 6.43 -11.34 64.49
C LYS A 7 6.57 -10.42 63.25
N ARG A 8 5.80 -9.36 62.95
CA ARG A 8 4.40 -8.88 63.10
C ARG A 8 4.45 -7.34 63.13
N ARG A 9 3.69 -6.70 62.22
CA ARG A 9 2.98 -5.40 62.31
C ARG A 9 3.14 -4.55 63.59
N THR A 10 3.18 -3.22 63.39
CA THR A 10 2.04 -2.31 63.69
C THR A 10 2.20 -0.97 62.97
N GLU A 11 1.10 -0.48 62.37
CA GLU A 11 0.80 0.94 62.14
C GLU A 11 -0.74 1.06 61.99
N ILE A 12 -1.32 2.20 62.38
CA ILE A 12 -2.75 2.36 62.71
C ILE A 12 -3.27 3.75 62.26
N GLU A 13 -4.41 3.71 61.56
CA GLU A 13 -5.54 4.66 61.45
C GLU A 13 -5.36 6.20 61.25
N GLU A 14 -6.05 6.66 60.20
CA GLU A 14 -6.90 7.88 60.10
C GLU A 14 -6.30 9.30 59.92
N GLY A 15 -7.03 10.12 59.13
CA GLY A 15 -6.73 11.52 58.79
C GLY A 15 -7.05 11.87 57.33
N ASP A 16 -8.20 12.50 57.06
CA ASP A 16 -8.63 12.97 55.73
C ASP A 16 -8.05 14.35 55.34
N GLU A 17 -7.82 14.61 54.04
CA GLU A 17 -8.64 15.55 53.22
C GLU A 17 -8.01 15.95 51.86
N GLU A 18 -8.77 15.69 50.79
CA GLU A 18 -9.04 16.54 49.61
C GLU A 18 -7.96 17.11 48.62
N VAL A 19 -8.51 17.73 47.56
CA VAL A 19 -7.93 18.56 46.47
C VAL A 19 -7.05 17.91 45.37
N ARG A 20 -7.59 17.93 44.15
CA ARG A 20 -6.90 17.67 42.87
C ARG A 20 -5.77 18.66 42.57
N ALA A 21 -4.63 18.16 42.06
CA ALA A 21 -3.67 18.95 41.29
C ALA A 21 -3.78 18.65 39.77
N LYS A 22 -3.40 19.61 38.92
CA LYS A 22 -3.21 19.44 37.47
C LYS A 22 -1.71 19.42 37.17
N GLU A 23 -1.20 18.40 36.50
CA GLU A 23 0.13 18.48 35.89
C GLU A 23 0.05 19.20 34.54
N THR A 24 0.98 20.13 34.30
CA THR A 24 1.12 20.87 33.05
C THR A 24 2.59 20.85 32.65
N ILE A 25 2.92 20.19 31.54
CA ILE A 25 4.31 20.07 31.10
C ILE A 25 4.76 21.40 30.48
N GLY A 26 5.76 22.03 31.10
CA GLY A 26 6.39 23.25 30.59
C GLY A 26 7.25 23.00 29.36
N GLY A 27 7.24 23.95 28.42
CA GLY A 27 8.10 23.91 27.22
C GLY A 27 9.48 24.52 27.46
N LEU A 28 10.44 24.12 26.64
CA LEU A 28 11.77 24.73 26.57
C LEU A 28 11.70 26.11 25.87
N SER A 29 12.41 27.10 26.41
CA SER A 29 12.64 28.41 25.79
C SER A 29 14.03 28.46 25.12
N SER A 30 14.16 29.30 24.09
CA SER A 30 15.40 29.54 23.33
C SER A 30 16.33 30.59 23.97
N GLU A 31 17.48 30.78 23.34
CA GLU A 31 18.65 31.57 23.74
C GLU A 31 18.44 33.11 23.68
N GLU A 32 19.27 33.85 24.44
CA GLU A 32 19.71 35.28 24.31
C GLU A 32 20.26 35.72 25.70
N GLU A 33 21.29 36.58 25.90
CA GLU A 33 22.38 37.07 25.04
C GLU A 33 23.52 37.69 25.91
N MET A 34 24.79 37.63 25.43
CA MET A 34 25.96 38.53 25.69
C MET A 34 26.47 38.97 27.10
N GLU A 35 27.67 39.60 27.08
CA GLU A 35 28.42 40.33 28.15
C GLU A 35 29.03 39.54 29.33
N ALA A 36 30.21 39.88 29.90
CA ALA A 36 31.24 40.89 29.56
C ALA A 36 32.67 40.46 30.01
N VAL A 37 33.68 41.30 29.76
CA VAL A 37 35.13 41.05 29.96
C VAL A 37 35.65 41.40 31.36
N SER A 38 36.59 40.60 31.88
CA SER A 38 37.63 41.04 32.85
C SER A 38 38.98 40.35 32.57
N LYS A 39 40.06 40.84 33.20
CA LYS A 39 41.48 40.46 32.96
C LYS A 39 42.19 40.04 34.27
N GLU A 40 43.48 39.74 34.15
CA GLU A 40 44.55 39.74 35.18
C GLU A 40 44.64 38.49 36.08
N ASP A 41 45.80 37.88 36.35
CA ASP A 41 46.89 37.45 35.42
C ASP A 41 47.55 36.14 35.98
N ASP A 42 48.85 35.85 36.26
CA ASP A 42 50.16 36.51 36.14
C ASP A 42 51.33 35.47 36.24
N PHE A 43 52.57 35.89 35.94
CA PHE A 43 53.92 35.29 36.11
C PHE A 43 54.18 33.76 36.18
N GLY A 44 55.16 33.32 35.36
CA GLY A 44 55.97 32.10 35.56
C GLY A 44 57.10 31.95 34.52
N ASP A 45 58.37 31.98 34.94
CA ASP A 45 59.53 32.22 34.05
C ASP A 45 60.55 31.04 33.95
N ARG A 46 61.38 31.08 32.89
CA ARG A 46 62.70 30.46 32.68
C ARG A 46 62.90 28.96 32.34
N THR A 47 63.13 28.73 31.04
CA THR A 47 64.31 28.04 30.42
C THR A 47 64.79 26.67 30.90
N PHE A 48 64.91 25.68 29.98
CA PHE A 48 66.16 25.39 29.23
C PHE A 48 65.96 24.33 28.11
N GLU A 49 66.93 24.17 27.21
CA GLU A 49 66.87 23.23 26.06
C GLU A 49 67.25 21.77 26.40
N ALA A 50 66.58 20.80 25.74
CA ALA A 50 67.13 19.47 25.46
C ALA A 50 66.53 18.88 24.17
N LYS A 51 67.37 18.33 23.27
CA LYS A 51 66.93 17.80 21.97
C LYS A 51 66.49 16.34 22.05
N SER A 52 65.25 16.03 21.69
CA SER A 52 64.88 14.73 21.13
C SER A 52 63.72 14.85 20.13
N LYS A 53 63.66 13.98 19.12
CA LYS A 53 62.55 13.88 18.16
C LYS A 53 61.72 12.63 18.44
N PRO A 54 60.40 12.75 18.54
CA PRO A 54 59.48 11.73 18.04
C PRO A 54 58.71 12.19 16.80
N ARG A 55 58.01 11.23 16.17
CA ARG A 55 57.27 11.38 14.90
C ARG A 55 56.10 12.38 15.01
N LYS A 56 55.81 13.10 13.91
CA LYS A 56 54.46 13.63 13.66
C LYS A 56 53.50 12.46 13.48
N THR A 57 52.45 12.38 14.30
CA THR A 57 51.22 11.66 13.96
C THR A 57 50.24 12.64 13.29
N PRO A 58 49.48 12.21 12.26
CA PRO A 58 48.34 13.00 11.80
C PRO A 58 47.24 12.97 12.87
N LYS A 59 46.61 14.12 13.15
CA LYS A 59 45.32 14.12 13.85
C LYS A 59 44.27 13.66 12.86
N HIS A 60 43.63 12.52 13.11
CA HIS A 60 42.38 12.19 12.43
C HIS A 60 41.29 13.17 12.88
N SER A 61 40.50 13.63 11.92
CA SER A 61 39.14 14.14 12.11
C SER A 61 38.31 13.10 12.87
N SER A 62 37.31 13.55 13.65
CA SER A 62 36.40 12.59 14.28
C SER A 62 35.48 11.99 13.21
N SER A 63 35.25 10.68 13.28
CA SER A 63 34.38 9.96 12.34
C SER A 63 32.95 10.52 12.28
N GLU A 64 32.53 11.25 13.31
CA GLU A 64 31.23 11.91 13.40
C GLU A 64 31.15 13.18 12.55
N GLN A 65 32.23 13.96 12.44
CA GLN A 65 32.27 15.13 11.55
C GLN A 65 32.23 14.70 10.07
N GLU A 66 33.00 13.68 9.70
CA GLU A 66 32.98 13.11 8.35
C GLU A 66 31.59 12.52 8.00
N LYS A 67 30.93 11.86 8.96
CA LYS A 67 29.54 11.39 8.79
C LYS A 67 28.55 12.55 8.64
N ALA A 68 28.65 13.59 9.46
CA ALA A 68 27.75 14.75 9.40
C ALA A 68 27.90 15.51 8.08
N GLN A 69 29.14 15.73 7.62
CA GLN A 69 29.42 16.38 6.34
C GLN A 69 28.90 15.54 5.16
N ALA A 70 29.18 14.24 5.12
CA ALA A 70 28.67 13.35 4.08
C ALA A 70 27.13 13.22 4.08
N ILE A 71 26.47 13.42 5.22
CA ILE A 71 25.00 13.52 5.30
C ILE A 71 24.53 14.85 4.66
N SER A 72 25.19 15.97 4.95
CA SER A 72 24.85 17.28 4.35
C SER A 72 25.01 17.27 2.83
N GLU A 73 26.15 16.78 2.33
CA GLU A 73 26.44 16.68 0.90
C GLU A 73 25.46 15.76 0.17
N SER A 74 24.99 14.68 0.82
CA SER A 74 23.94 13.79 0.30
C SER A 74 22.58 14.48 0.24
N TYR A 75 22.20 15.26 1.26
CA TYR A 75 20.95 16.03 1.27
C TYR A 75 20.93 17.12 0.19
N GLU A 76 22.02 17.85 0.00
CA GLU A 76 22.13 18.86 -1.06
C GLU A 76 22.10 18.23 -2.46
N SER A 77 22.81 17.12 -2.66
CA SER A 77 22.81 16.38 -3.92
C SER A 77 21.40 15.90 -4.30
N LYS A 78 20.70 15.23 -3.38
CA LYS A 78 19.31 14.79 -3.58
C LYS A 78 18.37 15.98 -3.84
N THR A 79 18.52 17.08 -3.11
CA THR A 79 17.69 18.28 -3.31
C THR A 79 17.88 18.91 -4.71
N ASN A 80 19.08 18.77 -5.30
CA ASN A 80 19.32 19.20 -6.68
C ASN A 80 18.71 18.23 -7.72
N VAL A 81 18.80 16.91 -7.52
CA VAL A 81 18.15 15.90 -8.39
C VAL A 81 16.64 16.10 -8.40
N PHE A 82 16.02 16.11 -7.21
CA PHE A 82 14.58 16.28 -7.04
C PHE A 82 14.06 17.60 -7.64
N ARG A 83 14.88 18.66 -7.68
CA ARG A 83 14.55 19.90 -8.38
C ARG A 83 14.52 19.72 -9.89
N MET A 84 15.48 19.01 -10.48
CA MET A 84 15.52 18.76 -11.93
C MET A 84 14.33 17.91 -12.38
N GLU A 85 14.01 16.83 -11.66
CA GLU A 85 12.80 16.01 -11.91
C GLU A 85 11.52 16.83 -11.75
N THR A 86 11.47 17.71 -10.74
CA THR A 86 10.35 18.65 -10.54
C THR A 86 10.18 19.61 -11.72
N GLU A 87 11.27 20.13 -12.27
CA GLU A 87 11.26 21.03 -13.43
C GLU A 87 10.88 20.29 -14.73
N GLU A 88 11.34 19.06 -14.92
CA GLU A 88 10.97 18.18 -16.04
C GLU A 88 9.48 17.82 -16.01
N LEU A 89 8.98 17.33 -14.87
CA LEU A 89 7.55 17.05 -14.64
C LEU A 89 6.69 18.30 -14.89
N LEU A 90 7.12 19.46 -14.39
CA LEU A 90 6.44 20.74 -14.65
C LEU A 90 6.48 21.15 -16.12
N SER A 91 7.46 20.71 -16.92
CA SER A 91 7.48 20.93 -18.36
C SER A 91 6.46 20.02 -19.08
N GLU A 92 6.38 18.75 -18.68
CA GLU A 92 5.50 17.75 -19.27
C GLU A 92 4.01 18.03 -19.02
N ILE A 93 3.65 18.41 -17.80
CA ILE A 93 2.25 18.59 -17.38
C ILE A 93 1.66 19.95 -17.73
N ARG A 94 2.46 20.92 -18.20
CA ARG A 94 1.93 22.23 -18.64
C ARG A 94 1.10 22.07 -19.92
N VAL A 95 0.07 22.91 -20.04
CA VAL A 95 -0.82 22.96 -21.21
C VAL A 95 -0.37 24.07 -22.15
N ASP A 96 -0.19 23.78 -23.44
CA ASP A 96 -0.07 24.82 -24.47
C ASP A 96 -1.45 25.46 -24.73
N TYR A 97 -1.72 26.55 -24.02
CA TYR A 97 -2.94 27.34 -24.18
C TYR A 97 -3.05 27.95 -25.59
N ARG A 98 -1.92 28.35 -26.23
CA ARG A 98 -1.93 29.17 -27.46
C ARG A 98 -2.46 28.39 -28.66
N LYS A 99 -2.02 27.14 -28.84
CA LYS A 99 -2.45 26.32 -29.99
C LYS A 99 -3.74 25.55 -29.74
N ARG A 100 -4.02 25.21 -28.48
CA ARG A 100 -4.98 24.14 -28.15
C ARG A 100 -6.34 24.62 -27.64
N MET A 101 -6.47 25.90 -27.23
CA MET A 101 -7.68 26.40 -26.57
C MET A 101 -8.55 27.33 -27.44
N ALA A 102 -8.06 27.81 -28.59
CA ALA A 102 -8.83 28.69 -29.47
C ALA A 102 -10.23 28.18 -29.85
N PRO A 103 -10.50 26.88 -30.10
CA PRO A 103 -11.85 26.38 -30.33
C PRO A 103 -12.76 26.47 -29.09
N ALA A 104 -12.22 26.17 -27.90
CA ALA A 104 -12.94 26.29 -26.63
C ALA A 104 -13.24 27.76 -26.29
N GLU A 105 -12.31 28.67 -26.57
CA GLU A 105 -12.51 30.12 -26.39
C GLU A 105 -13.55 30.66 -27.37
N LYS A 106 -13.54 30.24 -28.65
CA LYS A 106 -14.64 30.53 -29.61
C LYS A 106 -15.99 30.00 -29.10
N MET A 107 -16.05 28.79 -28.52
CA MET A 107 -17.29 28.25 -27.95
C MET A 107 -17.75 29.06 -26.73
N LEU A 108 -16.85 29.45 -25.82
CA LEU A 108 -17.17 30.29 -24.67
C LEU A 108 -17.73 31.66 -25.11
N HIS A 109 -17.21 32.24 -26.20
CA HIS A 109 -17.79 33.44 -26.82
C HIS A 109 -19.18 33.19 -27.44
N LYS A 110 -19.43 32.05 -28.11
CA LYS A 110 -20.77 31.69 -28.59
C LYS A 110 -21.76 31.53 -27.43
N LEU A 111 -21.41 30.76 -26.40
CA LEU A 111 -22.21 30.57 -25.18
C LEU A 111 -22.52 31.91 -24.50
N LYS A 112 -21.52 32.80 -24.38
CA LYS A 112 -21.74 34.16 -23.87
C LYS A 112 -22.80 34.92 -24.68
N ASN A 113 -22.66 34.95 -26.01
CA ASN A 113 -23.57 35.65 -26.90
C ASN A 113 -24.99 35.08 -26.92
N ILE A 114 -25.18 33.81 -26.56
CA ILE A 114 -26.50 33.18 -26.37
C ILE A 114 -27.10 33.64 -25.03
N ILE A 115 -26.34 33.50 -23.94
CA ILE A 115 -26.80 33.79 -22.57
C ILE A 115 -27.15 35.28 -22.39
N GLU A 116 -26.39 36.20 -23.01
CA GLU A 116 -26.68 37.64 -22.98
C GLU A 116 -27.94 38.04 -23.78
N LYS A 117 -28.45 37.18 -24.66
CA LYS A 117 -29.66 37.41 -25.47
C LYS A 117 -30.94 36.82 -24.88
N ILE A 118 -30.87 36.08 -23.78
CA ILE A 118 -32.05 35.43 -23.17
C ILE A 118 -33.04 36.51 -22.68
N PRO A 119 -34.32 36.47 -23.10
CA PRO A 119 -35.30 37.49 -22.72
C PRO A 119 -35.64 37.45 -21.23
N ARG A 120 -35.93 38.62 -20.65
CA ARG A 120 -36.30 38.77 -19.23
C ARG A 120 -37.64 38.08 -18.95
N LYS A 121 -37.66 37.06 -18.07
CA LYS A 121 -38.88 36.39 -17.59
C LYS A 121 -39.21 36.89 -16.18
N THR A 122 -40.40 37.45 -15.94
CA THR A 122 -40.75 38.09 -14.65
C THR A 122 -41.92 37.41 -13.93
N GLY A 123 -41.71 37.05 -12.66
CA GLY A 123 -42.79 36.79 -11.69
C GLY A 123 -43.66 35.56 -11.95
N ALA A 124 -43.10 34.49 -12.51
CA ALA A 124 -43.82 33.24 -12.80
C ALA A 124 -44.12 32.40 -11.53
N THR A 125 -45.23 31.65 -11.55
CA THR A 125 -45.58 30.62 -10.55
C THR A 125 -44.90 29.29 -10.88
N ILE A 126 -44.94 28.32 -9.95
CA ILE A 126 -44.34 26.99 -10.16
C ILE A 126 -44.95 26.28 -11.38
N ASP A 127 -46.27 26.27 -11.51
CA ASP A 127 -46.99 25.59 -12.60
C ASP A 127 -46.64 26.19 -13.97
N LYS A 128 -46.41 27.50 -14.00
CA LYS A 128 -45.99 28.20 -15.21
C LYS A 128 -44.57 27.83 -15.61
N VAL A 129 -43.61 27.79 -14.68
CA VAL A 129 -42.22 27.43 -15.04
C VAL A 129 -42.05 25.96 -15.40
N GLU A 130 -42.76 25.05 -14.72
CA GLU A 130 -42.79 23.65 -15.13
C GLU A 130 -43.52 23.46 -16.46
N GLY A 131 -44.62 24.19 -16.69
CA GLY A 131 -45.37 24.16 -17.93
C GLY A 131 -44.64 24.77 -19.13
N GLU A 132 -43.74 25.73 -18.92
CA GLU A 132 -42.78 26.23 -19.91
C GLU A 132 -41.73 25.14 -20.23
N MET A 133 -40.97 24.71 -19.22
CA MET A 133 -39.83 23.79 -19.43
C MET A 133 -40.26 22.42 -19.98
N ARG A 134 -41.46 21.94 -19.62
CA ARG A 134 -42.04 20.70 -20.16
C ARG A 134 -42.34 20.79 -21.67
N LYS A 135 -42.70 21.96 -22.20
CA LYS A 135 -42.86 22.17 -23.65
C LYS A 135 -41.52 22.10 -24.38
N CYS A 136 -40.49 22.68 -23.77
CA CYS A 136 -39.11 22.65 -24.26
C CYS A 136 -38.40 21.29 -24.02
N LYS A 137 -39.10 20.30 -23.45
CA LYS A 137 -38.60 18.96 -23.06
C LYS A 137 -37.43 18.96 -22.06
N ILE A 138 -37.28 20.02 -21.28
CA ILE A 138 -36.17 20.24 -20.35
C ILE A 138 -36.61 19.97 -18.91
N HIS A 139 -35.76 19.27 -18.16
CA HIS A 139 -35.95 19.10 -16.72
C HIS A 139 -35.42 20.32 -15.96
N ILE A 140 -36.16 20.80 -14.96
CA ILE A 140 -35.62 21.75 -13.97
C ILE A 140 -34.97 20.92 -12.86
N PRO A 141 -33.64 21.05 -12.60
CA PRO A 141 -32.96 20.29 -11.57
C PRO A 141 -33.23 20.90 -10.19
N PHE A 142 -34.49 20.83 -9.74
CA PHE A 142 -34.83 21.20 -8.37
C PHE A 142 -34.17 20.21 -7.39
N PRO A 143 -33.47 20.69 -6.35
CA PRO A 143 -33.05 19.84 -5.24
C PRO A 143 -34.28 19.32 -4.49
N GLU A 144 -34.09 18.25 -3.72
CA GLU A 144 -35.11 17.83 -2.75
C GLU A 144 -34.95 18.59 -1.41
N PRO A 145 -36.06 18.96 -0.74
CA PRO A 145 -37.44 18.78 -1.16
C PRO A 145 -37.87 19.79 -2.23
N ARG A 146 -38.48 19.29 -3.31
CA ARG A 146 -39.02 20.11 -4.41
C ARG A 146 -39.93 21.26 -3.95
N PRO A 147 -40.10 22.31 -4.77
CA PRO A 147 -41.09 23.36 -4.50
C PRO A 147 -42.51 22.77 -4.39
N GLY A 148 -43.19 23.03 -3.28
CA GLY A 148 -44.61 22.68 -3.10
C GLY A 148 -45.54 23.55 -3.94
N ALA A 149 -46.77 23.09 -4.18
CA ALA A 149 -47.78 23.83 -4.94
C ALA A 149 -48.26 25.12 -4.23
N ASP A 150 -48.05 25.25 -2.91
CA ASP A 150 -48.49 26.37 -2.08
C ASP A 150 -47.48 27.53 -1.99
N ILE A 151 -46.37 27.48 -2.74
CA ILE A 151 -45.27 28.45 -2.58
C ILE A 151 -45.69 29.88 -2.93
N LYS A 152 -45.34 30.82 -2.04
CA LYS A 152 -45.66 32.25 -2.17
C LYS A 152 -44.58 33.09 -2.89
N TYR A 153 -43.41 32.51 -3.15
CA TYR A 153 -42.34 33.17 -3.91
C TYR A 153 -42.46 32.84 -5.40
N LYS A 154 -41.99 33.76 -6.24
CA LYS A 154 -42.08 33.68 -7.70
C LYS A 154 -40.71 33.50 -8.33
N PHE A 155 -40.69 32.89 -9.50
CA PHE A 155 -39.50 32.69 -10.33
C PHE A 155 -39.31 33.84 -11.32
N SER A 156 -38.05 34.12 -11.67
CA SER A 156 -37.68 35.11 -12.68
C SER A 156 -36.33 34.77 -13.31
N TYR A 157 -36.14 35.24 -14.54
CA TYR A 157 -34.86 35.24 -15.24
C TYR A 157 -34.54 36.68 -15.68
N GLU A 158 -33.32 37.11 -15.39
CA GLU A 158 -32.72 38.36 -15.86
C GLU A 158 -31.30 38.05 -16.36
N ARG A 159 -30.82 38.77 -17.38
CA ARG A 159 -29.45 38.56 -17.92
C ARG A 159 -28.40 38.60 -16.78
N PRO A 160 -27.31 37.83 -16.86
CA PRO A 160 -26.30 37.82 -15.80
C PRO A 160 -25.76 39.22 -15.49
N ALA A 161 -25.51 39.50 -14.21
CA ALA A 161 -24.88 40.75 -13.79
C ALA A 161 -23.41 40.81 -14.22
N TYR A 162 -22.74 39.66 -14.20
CA TYR A 162 -21.37 39.45 -14.66
C TYR A 162 -21.19 37.99 -15.07
N MET A 163 -20.26 37.73 -15.99
CA MET A 163 -19.91 36.37 -16.43
C MET A 163 -18.45 36.31 -16.85
N ASN A 164 -17.70 35.38 -16.26
CA ASN A 164 -16.25 35.26 -16.46
C ASN A 164 -15.78 33.81 -16.21
N ILE A 165 -14.57 33.48 -16.67
CA ILE A 165 -13.93 32.18 -16.43
C ILE A 165 -13.21 32.22 -15.08
N ALA A 166 -13.25 31.12 -14.33
CA ALA A 166 -12.56 30.96 -13.05
C ALA A 166 -11.75 29.65 -12.98
N GLY A 167 -11.46 29.18 -11.76
CA GLY A 167 -10.75 27.93 -11.50
C GLY A 167 -9.32 27.91 -12.04
N SER A 168 -8.79 26.69 -12.23
CA SER A 168 -7.42 26.50 -12.75
C SER A 168 -7.18 27.10 -14.14
N TYR A 169 -8.20 27.24 -14.99
CA TYR A 169 -8.02 27.80 -16.34
C TYR A 169 -7.63 29.28 -16.28
N ALA A 170 -8.39 30.10 -15.54
CA ALA A 170 -8.11 31.52 -15.38
C ALA A 170 -6.73 31.80 -14.76
N LEU A 171 -6.35 30.99 -13.76
CA LEU A 171 -5.03 31.12 -13.09
C LEU A 171 -3.87 30.55 -13.91
N LYS A 172 -4.14 29.77 -14.96
CA LYS A 172 -3.20 28.96 -15.76
C LYS A 172 -2.49 27.87 -14.96
N THR A 173 -3.20 27.23 -14.04
CA THR A 173 -2.76 26.10 -13.19
C THR A 173 -3.41 24.76 -13.60
N VAL A 174 -3.82 24.62 -14.86
CA VAL A 174 -4.31 23.36 -15.43
C VAL A 174 -3.13 22.43 -15.74
N ALA A 175 -3.21 21.18 -15.27
CA ALA A 175 -2.33 20.10 -15.71
C ALA A 175 -2.92 19.36 -16.93
N LYS A 176 -2.06 18.98 -17.87
CA LYS A 176 -2.32 18.11 -19.02
C LYS A 176 -2.73 16.71 -18.52
N GLN A 177 -3.95 16.29 -18.84
CA GLN A 177 -4.57 15.07 -18.28
C GLN A 177 -5.19 14.21 -19.41
N HIS A 178 -5.13 12.88 -19.27
CA HIS A 178 -5.63 11.95 -20.30
C HIS A 178 -7.16 12.04 -20.48
N GLU A 179 -7.87 12.05 -19.35
CA GLU A 179 -9.33 12.26 -19.24
C GLU A 179 -9.76 13.70 -19.56
N GLY A 180 -8.82 14.63 -19.76
CA GLY A 180 -9.09 16.05 -19.94
C GLY A 180 -9.25 16.83 -18.64
N PHE A 181 -9.83 18.04 -18.72
CA PHE A 181 -10.06 18.94 -17.59
C PHE A 181 -11.34 19.78 -17.79
N ALA A 182 -11.77 20.51 -16.76
CA ALA A 182 -12.92 21.42 -16.85
C ALA A 182 -12.50 22.90 -16.92
N ILE A 183 -13.25 23.70 -17.68
CA ILE A 183 -13.22 25.17 -17.66
C ILE A 183 -14.49 25.65 -16.96
N ASP A 184 -14.33 26.35 -15.84
CA ASP A 184 -15.46 26.85 -15.03
C ASP A 184 -15.90 28.24 -15.50
N LEU A 185 -17.05 28.31 -16.17
CA LEU A 185 -17.73 29.54 -16.60
C LEU A 185 -18.71 29.97 -15.51
N ILE A 186 -18.35 31.02 -14.75
CA ILE A 186 -19.13 31.52 -13.62
C ILE A 186 -20.14 32.55 -14.11
N ILE A 187 -21.41 32.38 -13.73
CA ILE A 187 -22.53 33.24 -14.12
C ILE A 187 -23.13 33.88 -12.86
N GLN A 188 -22.92 35.18 -12.68
CA GLN A 188 -23.45 35.90 -11.53
C GLN A 188 -24.92 36.28 -11.76
N ILE A 189 -25.82 35.63 -11.03
CA ILE A 189 -27.25 35.96 -11.02
C ILE A 189 -27.43 37.36 -10.39
N PRO A 190 -28.18 38.29 -11.01
CA PRO A 190 -28.47 39.59 -10.43
C PRO A 190 -29.16 39.50 -9.06
N SER A 191 -28.79 40.37 -8.12
CA SER A 191 -29.41 40.44 -6.80
C SER A 191 -30.91 40.76 -6.85
N THR A 192 -31.36 41.44 -7.91
CA THR A 192 -32.77 41.73 -8.23
C THR A 192 -33.66 40.49 -8.41
N VAL A 193 -33.06 39.32 -8.69
CA VAL A 193 -33.78 38.03 -8.76
C VAL A 193 -34.18 37.54 -7.36
N PHE A 194 -33.51 38.01 -6.29
CA PHE A 194 -33.67 37.50 -4.93
C PHE A 194 -34.37 38.49 -3.99
N GLN A 195 -35.05 37.93 -2.99
CA GLN A 195 -35.58 38.64 -1.82
C GLN A 195 -34.66 38.40 -0.62
N GLU A 196 -34.61 39.34 0.33
CA GLU A 196 -33.79 39.28 1.55
C GLU A 196 -33.94 38.00 2.40
N LYS A 197 -35.06 37.27 2.23
CA LYS A 197 -35.40 36.01 2.92
C LYS A 197 -35.31 34.76 2.02
N ASP A 198 -34.81 34.87 0.79
CA ASP A 198 -34.62 33.70 -0.11
C ASP A 198 -33.49 32.76 0.34
N TYR A 199 -32.62 33.18 1.27
CA TYR A 199 -31.67 32.25 1.90
C TYR A 199 -32.36 31.16 2.74
N LEU A 200 -33.64 31.34 3.13
CA LEU A 200 -34.39 30.36 3.93
C LEU A 200 -35.09 29.30 3.06
N ASN A 201 -35.18 28.09 3.60
CA ASN A 201 -36.07 27.02 3.14
C ASN A 201 -35.99 26.75 1.61
N TYR A 202 -34.78 26.52 1.11
CA TYR A 202 -34.45 26.15 -0.29
C TYR A 202 -34.83 27.17 -1.38
N ARG A 203 -35.44 28.31 -1.03
CA ARG A 203 -35.92 29.35 -1.98
C ARG A 203 -34.83 29.82 -2.95
N TYR A 204 -33.61 30.06 -2.45
CA TYR A 204 -32.43 30.37 -3.25
C TYR A 204 -32.13 29.27 -4.27
N PHE A 205 -31.99 28.01 -3.82
CA PHE A 205 -31.64 26.89 -4.69
C PHE A 205 -32.72 26.59 -5.73
N HIS A 206 -34.00 26.76 -5.40
CA HIS A 206 -35.09 26.63 -6.37
C HIS A 206 -35.01 27.70 -7.47
N LYS A 207 -34.74 28.96 -7.11
CA LYS A 207 -34.51 30.03 -8.10
C LYS A 207 -33.26 29.76 -8.95
N ARG A 208 -32.17 29.30 -8.31
CA ARG A 208 -30.91 28.91 -8.97
C ARG A 208 -31.12 27.79 -9.99
N ALA A 209 -31.91 26.77 -9.65
CA ALA A 209 -32.25 25.66 -10.54
C ALA A 209 -33.08 26.11 -11.76
N TYR A 210 -34.09 26.97 -11.56
CA TYR A 210 -34.87 27.55 -12.68
C TYR A 210 -34.02 28.46 -13.58
N TYR A 211 -33.12 29.25 -12.98
CA TYR A 211 -32.18 30.10 -13.72
C TYR A 211 -31.24 29.25 -14.60
N LEU A 212 -30.74 28.14 -14.06
CA LEU A 212 -29.93 27.16 -14.80
C LEU A 212 -30.73 26.50 -15.94
N ALA A 213 -31.97 26.06 -15.67
CA ALA A 213 -32.83 25.45 -16.70
C ALA A 213 -33.16 26.43 -17.85
N THR A 214 -33.32 27.72 -17.55
CA THR A 214 -33.53 28.77 -18.57
C THR A 214 -32.27 29.02 -19.42
N ILE A 215 -31.08 28.77 -18.88
CA ILE A 215 -29.83 28.77 -19.66
C ILE A 215 -29.70 27.49 -20.50
N ALA A 216 -30.09 26.33 -19.95
CA ALA A 216 -30.12 25.07 -20.70
C ALA A 216 -31.07 25.15 -21.91
N GLU A 217 -32.24 25.77 -21.75
CA GLU A 217 -33.21 26.11 -22.81
C GLU A 217 -32.54 26.88 -23.95
N ALA A 218 -31.97 28.05 -23.66
CA ALA A 218 -31.35 28.89 -24.68
C ALA A 218 -30.14 28.25 -25.38
N ILE A 219 -29.32 27.47 -24.67
CA ILE A 219 -28.20 26.73 -25.29
C ILE A 219 -28.75 25.61 -26.18
N GLN A 220 -29.76 24.86 -25.72
CA GLN A 220 -30.30 23.73 -26.47
C GLN A 220 -31.03 24.18 -27.75
N ASP A 221 -31.76 25.29 -27.69
CA ASP A 221 -32.47 25.89 -28.83
C ASP A 221 -31.53 26.60 -29.82
N SER A 222 -30.32 26.99 -29.40
CA SER A 222 -29.34 27.65 -30.27
C SER A 222 -28.71 26.73 -31.33
N GLY A 223 -28.95 25.41 -31.26
CA GLY A 223 -28.43 24.44 -32.23
C GLY A 223 -26.91 24.21 -32.18
N LEU A 224 -26.25 24.50 -31.04
CA LEU A 224 -24.83 24.18 -30.86
C LEU A 224 -24.58 22.67 -30.73
N ASP A 225 -23.42 22.23 -31.25
CA ASP A 225 -22.91 20.86 -31.16
C ASP A 225 -22.38 20.53 -29.75
N LEU A 226 -23.28 20.55 -28.77
CA LEU A 226 -23.02 20.32 -27.36
C LEU A 226 -23.95 19.26 -26.78
N GLN A 227 -23.35 18.24 -26.15
CA GLN A 227 -24.08 17.35 -25.25
C GLN A 227 -24.12 18.00 -23.86
N LEU A 228 -25.33 18.19 -23.32
CA LEU A 228 -25.56 18.83 -22.03
C LEU A 228 -26.03 17.80 -20.98
N SER A 229 -25.31 17.72 -19.85
CA SER A 229 -25.77 17.04 -18.63
C SER A 229 -25.90 18.02 -17.47
N TYR A 230 -26.78 17.70 -16.52
CA TYR A 230 -26.77 18.25 -15.17
C TYR A 230 -25.89 17.39 -14.27
N VAL A 231 -25.02 18.03 -13.49
CA VAL A 231 -24.12 17.39 -12.53
C VAL A 231 -24.11 18.19 -11.23
N ASP A 232 -24.11 17.53 -10.09
CA ASP A 232 -24.04 18.17 -8.78
C ASP A 232 -22.62 18.69 -8.50
N LEU A 233 -22.48 20.00 -8.28
CA LEU A 233 -21.17 20.63 -8.12
C LEU A 233 -20.49 20.13 -6.85
N HIS A 234 -19.47 19.29 -7.03
CA HIS A 234 -18.74 18.62 -5.96
C HIS A 234 -19.54 17.58 -5.17
N ASP A 235 -20.52 16.94 -5.82
CA ASP A 235 -21.52 16.06 -5.19
C ASP A 235 -22.45 16.78 -4.20
N ASP A 236 -22.60 18.11 -4.31
CA ASP A 236 -23.57 18.89 -3.52
C ASP A 236 -24.91 18.99 -4.28
N PRO A 237 -25.96 18.24 -3.89
CA PRO A 237 -27.24 18.20 -4.59
C PRO A 237 -28.02 19.52 -4.53
N LEU A 238 -27.61 20.48 -3.69
CA LEU A 238 -28.20 21.82 -3.67
C LEU A 238 -27.66 22.69 -4.82
N ARG A 239 -26.56 22.29 -5.47
CA ARG A 239 -25.84 23.08 -6.49
C ARG A 239 -25.62 22.31 -7.79
N PRO A 240 -26.68 21.91 -8.51
CA PRO A 240 -26.55 21.40 -9.87
C PRO A 240 -25.92 22.46 -10.78
N ILE A 241 -25.15 22.02 -11.77
CA ILE A 241 -24.53 22.82 -12.82
C ILE A 241 -24.77 22.15 -14.18
N ILE A 242 -24.65 22.91 -15.28
CA ILE A 242 -24.60 22.32 -16.62
C ILE A 242 -23.15 21.96 -16.94
N VAL A 243 -22.92 20.72 -17.38
CA VAL A 243 -21.69 20.31 -18.05
C VAL A 243 -21.97 20.23 -19.54
N ALA A 244 -21.22 20.99 -20.33
CA ALA A 244 -21.27 20.99 -21.77
C ALA A 244 -20.04 20.26 -22.34
N ALA A 245 -20.29 19.09 -22.94
CA ALA A 245 -19.31 18.31 -23.69
C ALA A 245 -19.46 18.59 -25.19
N PRO A 246 -18.36 18.61 -25.97
CA PRO A 246 -18.45 18.73 -27.42
C PRO A 246 -19.05 17.45 -28.03
N SER A 247 -20.03 17.57 -28.93
CA SER A 247 -20.60 16.42 -29.65
C SER A 247 -19.97 16.16 -31.03
N GLY A 248 -18.93 16.92 -31.38
CA GLY A 248 -18.22 16.85 -32.66
C GLY A 248 -18.91 17.58 -33.82
N GLY A 249 -18.15 17.95 -34.85
CA GLY A 249 -18.70 18.22 -36.19
C GLY A 249 -18.67 19.66 -36.71
N SER A 250 -18.16 20.66 -35.97
CA SER A 250 -18.11 22.05 -36.45
C SER A 250 -16.81 22.80 -36.11
N GLU A 251 -16.65 24.03 -36.64
CA GLU A 251 -15.50 24.92 -36.39
C GLU A 251 -15.33 25.32 -34.90
N THR A 252 -16.34 25.02 -34.07
CA THR A 252 -16.30 25.20 -32.60
C THR A 252 -16.20 23.89 -31.82
N ASP A 253 -15.86 22.78 -32.48
CA ASP A 253 -15.50 21.54 -31.80
C ASP A 253 -14.18 21.69 -31.02
N PHE A 254 -14.23 21.46 -29.71
CA PHE A 254 -13.09 21.51 -28.78
C PHE A 254 -12.72 20.12 -28.22
N THR A 255 -13.14 19.03 -28.88
CA THR A 255 -12.74 17.65 -28.54
C THR A 255 -11.21 17.49 -28.50
N THR A 256 -10.49 18.14 -29.42
CA THR A 256 -9.01 18.17 -29.46
C THR A 256 -8.38 18.87 -28.25
N SER A 257 -9.08 19.84 -27.66
CA SER A 257 -8.69 20.50 -26.41
C SER A 257 -8.73 19.56 -25.21
N LYS A 258 -9.49 18.45 -25.29
CA LYS A 258 -9.85 17.54 -24.19
C LYS A 258 -10.27 18.32 -22.93
N CYS A 259 -11.31 19.13 -23.07
CA CYS A 259 -11.91 19.82 -21.94
C CYS A 259 -13.45 19.80 -22.00
N LEU A 260 -14.06 20.04 -20.85
CA LEU A 260 -15.50 20.24 -20.67
C LEU A 260 -15.75 21.67 -20.18
N ILE A 261 -16.87 22.29 -20.58
CA ILE A 261 -17.26 23.60 -20.05
C ILE A 261 -18.29 23.37 -18.94
N ARG A 262 -18.00 23.88 -17.73
CA ARG A 262 -18.92 23.86 -16.59
C ARG A 262 -19.57 25.22 -16.43
N ILE A 263 -20.90 25.27 -16.49
CA ILE A 263 -21.66 26.52 -16.36
C ILE A 263 -22.21 26.60 -14.94
N ILE A 264 -21.64 27.50 -14.14
CA ILE A 264 -21.84 27.54 -12.70
C ILE A 264 -22.58 28.84 -12.29
N PRO A 265 -23.83 28.75 -11.82
CA PRO A 265 -24.52 29.90 -11.23
C PRO A 265 -23.86 30.34 -9.91
N ALA A 266 -23.70 31.65 -9.75
CA ALA A 266 -23.10 32.32 -8.62
C ALA A 266 -23.91 33.56 -8.21
N ILE A 267 -23.58 34.18 -7.09
CA ILE A 267 -24.22 35.41 -6.58
C ILE A 267 -23.20 36.44 -6.11
N ALA A 268 -23.63 37.68 -5.93
CA ALA A 268 -22.83 38.68 -5.21
C ALA A 268 -22.79 38.36 -3.72
N LYS A 269 -21.63 38.62 -3.08
CA LYS A 269 -21.41 38.48 -1.64
C LYS A 269 -22.45 39.19 -0.78
N ASN A 270 -22.90 40.36 -1.21
CA ASN A 270 -23.86 41.18 -0.49
C ASN A 270 -25.34 40.80 -0.77
N THR A 271 -25.63 39.74 -1.54
CA THR A 271 -27.01 39.29 -1.80
C THR A 271 -27.69 38.77 -0.53
N PHE A 272 -26.95 38.15 0.39
CA PHE A 272 -27.43 37.71 1.70
C PHE A 272 -26.42 38.06 2.79
N SER A 273 -26.89 38.36 4.00
CA SER A 273 -26.00 38.69 5.12
C SER A 273 -25.31 37.44 5.67
N ALA A 274 -23.96 37.40 5.59
CA ALA A 274 -23.15 36.27 6.04
C ALA A 274 -23.37 35.91 7.53
N SER A 275 -23.71 36.88 8.39
CA SER A 275 -24.01 36.64 9.82
C SER A 275 -25.26 35.77 10.03
N ARG A 276 -26.17 35.70 9.05
CA ARG A 276 -27.34 34.81 9.02
C ARG A 276 -27.02 33.41 8.46
N LEU A 277 -25.88 33.26 7.79
CA LEU A 277 -25.40 32.03 7.14
C LEU A 277 -24.16 31.42 7.84
N ARG A 278 -23.80 31.90 9.03
CA ARG A 278 -22.76 31.27 9.88
C ARG A 278 -23.09 29.79 10.17
N PRO A 279 -22.07 28.95 10.48
CA PRO A 279 -22.28 27.54 10.81
C PRO A 279 -23.24 27.29 11.97
N ASP A 280 -23.33 28.20 12.95
CA ASP A 280 -24.21 28.12 14.11
C ASP A 280 -25.69 28.44 13.84
N ARG A 281 -26.07 28.77 12.59
CA ARG A 281 -27.44 29.23 12.25
C ARG A 281 -28.26 28.17 11.54
N ASN A 282 -29.56 28.13 11.86
CA ASN A 282 -30.57 27.42 11.10
C ASN A 282 -31.15 28.31 9.99
N ALA A 283 -31.10 27.81 8.75
CA ALA A 283 -31.76 28.39 7.58
C ALA A 283 -32.83 27.47 6.94
N VAL A 284 -33.03 26.26 7.48
CA VAL A 284 -34.11 25.33 7.06
C VAL A 284 -35.04 25.11 8.25
N ARG A 285 -36.17 25.82 8.23
CA ARG A 285 -37.16 25.86 9.32
C ARG A 285 -38.34 24.93 9.03
N PRO A 286 -38.73 24.04 9.97
CA PRO A 286 -39.92 23.20 9.84
C PRO A 286 -41.21 23.99 9.55
N VAL A 287 -42.19 23.33 8.94
CA VAL A 287 -43.50 23.93 8.66
C VAL A 287 -44.37 24.02 9.93
N ALA A 288 -44.23 23.07 10.86
CA ALA A 288 -45.08 22.92 12.05
C ALA A 288 -44.73 23.84 13.22
N GLU A 289 -43.50 24.36 13.31
CA GLU A 289 -42.99 25.12 14.47
C GLU A 289 -42.94 26.64 14.21
N ARG A 290 -43.96 27.20 13.55
CA ARG A 290 -43.97 28.63 13.19
C ARG A 290 -44.36 29.56 14.34
N ASP A 291 -45.08 29.04 15.34
CA ASP A 291 -45.72 29.85 16.39
C ASP A 291 -45.21 29.55 17.82
N THR A 292 -44.21 28.67 18.00
CA THR A 292 -43.62 28.31 19.29
C THR A 292 -42.16 28.76 19.43
N ALA A 293 -41.95 29.94 20.01
CA ALA A 293 -40.61 30.40 20.37
C ALA A 293 -40.05 29.67 21.61
N LYS A 294 -38.71 29.56 21.67
CA LYS A 294 -37.82 29.12 22.78
C LYS A 294 -37.16 27.73 22.71
N ASN A 295 -37.41 26.89 21.70
CA ASN A 295 -36.49 25.79 21.38
C ASN A 295 -35.49 26.21 20.28
N SER A 296 -34.21 25.85 20.44
CA SER A 296 -33.15 26.18 19.48
C SER A 296 -33.14 25.18 18.32
N LEU A 297 -33.63 25.59 17.16
CA LEU A 297 -33.57 24.79 15.93
C LEU A 297 -32.12 24.36 15.61
N PRO A 298 -31.89 23.11 15.18
CA PRO A 298 -30.54 22.62 14.90
C PRO A 298 -29.89 23.42 13.75
N PRO A 299 -28.58 23.71 13.83
CA PRO A 299 -27.86 24.47 12.82
C PRO A 299 -27.80 23.72 11.48
N THR A 300 -27.71 24.47 10.37
CA THR A 300 -27.72 23.91 9.00
C THR A 300 -26.41 24.22 8.25
N PRO A 301 -25.23 23.89 8.79
CA PRO A 301 -23.96 24.45 8.35
C PRO A 301 -23.60 24.11 6.89
N ARG A 302 -23.95 22.92 6.38
CA ARG A 302 -23.80 22.56 4.95
C ARG A 302 -24.65 23.43 4.04
N TYR A 303 -25.97 23.44 4.23
CA TYR A 303 -26.89 24.30 3.47
C TYR A 303 -26.43 25.76 3.44
N ASN A 304 -26.02 26.31 4.59
CA ASN A 304 -25.55 27.68 4.68
C ASN A 304 -24.25 27.90 3.88
N SER A 305 -23.32 26.95 3.97
CA SER A 305 -22.02 26.99 3.26
C SER A 305 -22.18 26.79 1.75
N SER A 306 -23.16 26.02 1.29
CA SER A 306 -23.50 25.90 -0.13
C SER A 306 -23.97 27.25 -0.71
N ILE A 307 -24.75 28.04 0.03
CA ILE A 307 -25.10 29.42 -0.38
C ILE A 307 -23.86 30.33 -0.38
N LEU A 308 -23.05 30.28 0.68
CA LEU A 308 -21.86 31.13 0.81
C LEU A 308 -20.80 30.81 -0.24
N ALA A 309 -20.55 29.54 -0.55
CA ALA A 309 -19.59 29.09 -1.56
C ALA A 309 -19.85 29.74 -2.93
N ASP A 310 -21.13 29.88 -3.31
CA ASP A 310 -21.53 30.50 -4.57
C ASP A 310 -21.37 32.04 -4.60
N THR A 311 -20.91 32.67 -3.51
CA THR A 311 -20.43 34.07 -3.50
C THR A 311 -18.93 34.20 -3.80
N THR A 312 -18.15 33.13 -3.66
CA THR A 312 -16.69 33.25 -3.43
C THR A 312 -15.83 33.33 -4.69
N TYR A 313 -16.33 32.87 -5.84
CA TYR A 313 -15.49 32.61 -7.03
C TYR A 313 -14.64 33.82 -7.45
N PHE A 314 -15.20 35.04 -7.39
CA PHE A 314 -14.50 36.25 -7.81
C PHE A 314 -13.48 36.75 -6.78
N GLU A 315 -13.78 36.68 -5.49
CA GLU A 315 -12.84 37.09 -4.43
C GLU A 315 -11.66 36.11 -4.31
N HIS A 316 -11.92 34.80 -4.37
CA HIS A 316 -10.87 33.79 -4.44
C HIS A 316 -10.01 33.96 -5.70
N LEU A 317 -10.61 34.21 -6.87
CA LEU A 317 -9.84 34.40 -8.11
C LEU A 317 -8.93 35.64 -8.05
N ALA A 318 -9.40 36.75 -7.48
CA ALA A 318 -8.58 37.94 -7.23
C ALA A 318 -7.42 37.63 -6.27
N GLN A 319 -7.71 37.09 -5.07
CA GLN A 319 -6.68 36.70 -4.10
C GLN A 319 -5.62 35.76 -4.67
N LEU A 320 -6.03 34.77 -5.46
CA LEU A 320 -5.12 33.81 -6.08
C LEU A 320 -4.31 34.43 -7.23
N HIS A 321 -4.87 35.42 -7.94
CA HIS A 321 -4.13 36.21 -8.92
C HIS A 321 -3.06 37.05 -8.23
N ASP A 322 -3.43 37.81 -7.19
CA ASP A 322 -2.54 38.71 -6.44
C ASP A 322 -1.36 37.94 -5.85
N ILE A 323 -1.63 36.86 -5.10
CA ILE A 323 -0.60 35.98 -4.52
C ILE A 323 0.28 35.35 -5.60
N SER A 324 -0.26 35.05 -6.79
CA SER A 324 0.55 34.56 -7.92
C SER A 324 1.40 35.63 -8.61
N SER A 325 1.15 36.92 -8.37
CA SER A 325 2.02 38.01 -8.80
C SER A 325 3.14 38.29 -7.79
N GLU A 326 2.85 38.16 -6.50
CA GLU A 326 3.84 38.29 -5.41
C GLU A 326 4.81 37.09 -5.36
N ALA A 327 4.28 35.86 -5.39
CA ALA A 327 5.05 34.63 -5.23
C ALA A 327 5.07 33.86 -6.57
N LYS A 328 6.07 34.14 -7.42
CA LYS A 328 6.16 33.59 -8.80
C LYS A 328 6.03 32.07 -8.89
N VAL A 329 6.55 31.33 -7.90
CA VAL A 329 6.50 29.84 -7.86
C VAL A 329 5.15 29.27 -7.44
N PHE A 330 4.21 30.09 -6.94
CA PHE A 330 2.93 29.63 -6.37
C PHE A 330 2.12 28.78 -7.36
N LYS A 331 2.12 29.15 -8.65
CA LYS A 331 1.43 28.41 -9.71
C LYS A 331 2.00 27.00 -9.90
N ASP A 332 3.30 26.86 -9.75
CA ASP A 332 4.02 25.60 -9.93
C ASP A 332 3.88 24.71 -8.69
N ALA A 333 3.95 25.28 -7.48
CA ALA A 333 3.60 24.59 -6.25
C ALA A 333 2.13 24.08 -6.24
N CYS A 334 1.21 24.83 -6.85
CA CYS A 334 -0.16 24.39 -7.07
C CYS A 334 -0.28 23.26 -8.12
N LEU A 335 0.57 23.22 -9.15
CA LEU A 335 0.62 22.11 -10.11
C LEU A 335 1.16 20.82 -9.48
N LEU A 336 2.19 20.92 -8.62
CA LEU A 336 2.70 19.79 -7.83
C LEU A 336 1.63 19.27 -6.86
N GLY A 337 0.95 20.17 -6.13
CA GLY A 337 -0.19 19.82 -5.28
C GLY A 337 -1.33 19.13 -6.04
N ARG A 338 -1.72 19.66 -7.22
CA ARG A 338 -2.73 19.05 -8.10
C ARG A 338 -2.33 17.64 -8.55
N THR A 339 -1.06 17.41 -8.83
CA THR A 339 -0.54 16.09 -9.25
C THR A 339 -0.56 15.11 -8.07
N TRP A 340 0.01 15.51 -6.93
CA TRP A 340 0.05 14.72 -5.70
C TRP A 340 -1.34 14.28 -5.21
N LEU A 341 -2.31 15.21 -5.18
CA LEU A 341 -3.71 14.91 -4.83
C LEU A 341 -4.31 13.89 -5.80
N ARG A 342 -4.14 14.07 -7.11
CA ARG A 342 -4.71 13.18 -8.13
C ARG A 342 -4.14 11.77 -8.04
N GLN A 343 -2.82 11.61 -7.84
CA GLN A 343 -2.21 10.30 -7.67
C GLN A 343 -2.75 9.56 -6.44
N ARG A 344 -3.25 10.28 -5.44
CA ARG A 344 -3.89 9.72 -4.24
C ARG A 344 -5.42 9.71 -4.32
N GLY A 345 -6.01 10.00 -5.48
CA GLY A 345 -7.46 9.96 -5.71
C GLY A 345 -8.26 11.09 -5.04
N PHE A 346 -7.58 12.13 -4.53
CA PHE A 346 -8.23 13.29 -3.92
C PHE A 346 -8.74 14.29 -4.95
N GLY A 347 -9.86 14.93 -4.61
CA GLY A 347 -10.51 15.92 -5.44
C GLY A 347 -11.49 16.77 -4.65
N SER A 348 -11.95 17.85 -5.28
CA SER A 348 -12.85 18.81 -4.65
C SER A 348 -14.27 18.27 -4.41
N ASN A 349 -14.59 17.07 -4.92
CA ASN A 349 -15.83 16.33 -4.74
C ASN A 349 -15.85 15.59 -3.38
N ILE A 350 -17.01 15.48 -2.74
CA ILE A 350 -17.16 14.87 -1.41
C ILE A 350 -16.77 13.38 -1.43
N ASN A 351 -17.13 12.62 -2.48
CA ASN A 351 -16.72 11.22 -2.65
C ASN A 351 -15.19 11.05 -2.85
N GLN A 352 -14.49 12.11 -3.25
CA GLN A 352 -13.03 12.20 -3.36
C GLN A 352 -12.39 12.95 -2.16
N GLY A 353 -13.08 13.00 -1.02
CA GLY A 353 -12.58 13.57 0.24
C GLY A 353 -12.82 15.07 0.43
N GLY A 354 -13.38 15.78 -0.57
CA GLY A 354 -13.78 17.19 -0.48
C GLY A 354 -12.65 18.21 -0.56
N PHE A 355 -11.43 17.79 -0.93
CA PHE A 355 -10.22 18.61 -0.98
C PHE A 355 -9.43 18.34 -2.27
N GLY A 356 -9.48 19.30 -3.19
CA GLY A 356 -8.78 19.25 -4.48
C GLY A 356 -7.91 20.47 -4.72
N HIS A 357 -7.60 20.71 -5.99
CA HIS A 357 -6.71 21.79 -6.42
C HIS A 357 -7.19 23.21 -6.02
N ALA A 358 -8.50 23.43 -5.95
CA ALA A 358 -9.06 24.70 -5.51
C ALA A 358 -8.77 24.93 -4.02
N GLU A 359 -9.15 23.97 -3.17
CA GLU A 359 -8.96 24.02 -1.72
C GLU A 359 -7.46 24.08 -1.35
N TRP A 360 -6.60 23.33 -2.06
CA TRP A 360 -5.15 23.41 -1.94
C TRP A 360 -4.63 24.83 -2.20
N SER A 361 -5.01 25.43 -3.34
CA SER A 361 -4.53 26.76 -3.71
C SER A 361 -5.05 27.86 -2.78
N ILE A 362 -6.31 27.79 -2.35
CA ILE A 362 -6.89 28.74 -1.39
C ILE A 362 -6.17 28.63 -0.04
N LEU A 363 -6.04 27.42 0.52
CA LEU A 363 -5.34 27.20 1.80
C LEU A 363 -3.87 27.63 1.72
N MET A 364 -3.15 27.29 0.65
CA MET A 364 -1.77 27.76 0.43
C MET A 364 -1.68 29.30 0.35
N SER A 365 -2.66 29.96 -0.29
CA SER A 365 -2.72 31.44 -0.35
C SER A 365 -3.01 32.09 1.01
N LEU A 366 -3.77 31.43 1.87
CA LEU A 366 -4.06 31.89 3.23
C LEU A 366 -2.84 31.69 4.16
N LEU A 367 -2.14 30.56 4.03
CA LEU A 367 -0.92 30.25 4.78
C LEU A 367 0.29 31.14 4.39
N LEU A 368 0.29 31.69 3.17
CA LEU A 368 1.21 32.76 2.73
C LEU A 368 0.86 34.15 3.31
N LYS A 369 -0.35 34.33 3.87
CA LYS A 369 -0.82 35.58 4.50
C LYS A 369 -0.80 35.55 6.03
N GLY A 370 -0.86 34.37 6.66
CA GLY A 370 -0.88 34.23 8.12
C GLY A 370 -1.05 32.79 8.60
N GLY A 371 -1.65 32.61 9.78
CA GLY A 371 -2.08 31.30 10.32
C GLY A 371 -1.09 30.60 11.26
N GLY A 372 0.12 31.14 11.40
CA GLY A 372 1.16 30.70 12.33
C GLY A 372 1.02 31.31 13.73
N SER A 373 2.03 31.10 14.56
CA SER A 373 2.11 31.70 15.90
C SER A 373 2.10 33.23 15.81
N LYS A 374 1.35 33.88 16.71
CA LYS A 374 1.15 35.34 16.76
C LYS A 374 0.63 35.96 15.43
N GLY A 375 0.02 35.17 14.54
CA GLY A 375 -0.53 35.61 13.27
C GLY A 375 0.44 35.59 12.07
N ASN A 376 1.71 35.23 12.29
CA ASN A 376 2.73 35.16 11.24
C ASN A 376 2.36 34.20 10.09
N SER A 377 2.92 34.40 8.90
CA SER A 377 2.75 33.50 7.76
C SER A 377 3.37 32.12 8.02
N VAL A 378 2.62 31.04 7.77
CA VAL A 378 3.13 29.66 7.84
C VAL A 378 4.05 29.33 6.65
N LEU A 379 3.82 29.94 5.49
CA LEU A 379 4.62 29.77 4.29
C LEU A 379 5.34 31.07 3.93
N ALA A 380 6.61 30.98 3.54
CA ALA A 380 7.38 32.13 3.09
C ALA A 380 7.25 32.36 1.57
N LYS A 381 7.10 33.62 1.15
CA LYS A 381 6.97 33.99 -0.27
C LYS A 381 8.24 33.71 -1.11
N GLY A 382 9.40 33.56 -0.45
CA GLY A 382 10.70 33.28 -1.05
C GLY A 382 11.05 31.78 -1.19
N TYR A 383 10.16 30.86 -0.80
CA TYR A 383 10.39 29.43 -1.01
C TYR A 383 10.42 29.05 -2.50
N SER A 384 11.15 27.97 -2.82
CA SER A 384 11.02 27.28 -4.12
C SER A 384 9.67 26.56 -4.25
N ASN A 385 9.34 26.13 -5.48
CA ASN A 385 8.17 25.28 -5.76
C ASN A 385 8.15 24.01 -4.88
N TYR A 386 9.29 23.33 -4.74
CA TYR A 386 9.47 22.16 -3.87
C TYR A 386 9.31 22.50 -2.38
N GLN A 387 9.96 23.56 -1.89
CA GLN A 387 9.88 23.97 -0.49
C GLN A 387 8.44 24.36 -0.10
N MET A 388 7.73 25.09 -0.97
CA MET A 388 6.34 25.48 -0.76
C MET A 388 5.39 24.27 -0.76
N PHE A 389 5.65 23.27 -1.62
CA PHE A 389 4.94 21.99 -1.61
C PHE A 389 5.21 21.17 -0.34
N LYS A 390 6.49 20.99 0.05
CA LYS A 390 6.89 20.24 1.25
C LYS A 390 6.39 20.89 2.55
N ALA A 391 6.43 22.22 2.66
CA ALA A 391 5.91 22.94 3.81
C ALA A 391 4.37 22.85 3.91
N MET A 392 3.65 22.84 2.78
CA MET A 392 2.20 22.59 2.75
C MET A 392 1.85 21.17 3.25
N LEU A 393 2.62 20.15 2.84
CA LEU A 393 2.46 18.79 3.36
C LEU A 393 2.78 18.70 4.85
N GLN A 394 3.85 19.36 5.31
CA GLN A 394 4.24 19.43 6.72
C GLN A 394 3.14 20.09 7.58
N PHE A 395 2.52 21.17 7.10
CA PHE A 395 1.36 21.78 7.76
C PHE A 395 0.17 20.79 7.87
N LEU A 396 -0.19 20.13 6.76
CA LEU A 396 -1.32 19.18 6.72
C LEU A 396 -1.09 17.94 7.61
N ALA A 397 0.14 17.47 7.71
CA ALA A 397 0.53 16.36 8.58
C ALA A 397 0.54 16.74 10.07
N THR A 398 1.09 17.91 10.41
CA THR A 398 1.33 18.28 11.82
C THR A 398 0.14 18.95 12.51
N ARG A 399 -0.60 19.84 11.83
CA ARG A 399 -1.73 20.55 12.45
C ARG A 399 -3.03 19.80 12.22
N ASP A 400 -3.59 19.27 13.30
CA ASP A 400 -4.93 18.69 13.26
C ASP A 400 -6.02 19.78 13.19
N LEU A 401 -6.67 19.92 12.04
CA LEU A 401 -7.67 20.96 11.77
C LEU A 401 -9.07 20.63 12.32
N ILE A 402 -9.28 19.45 12.91
CA ILE A 402 -10.52 19.13 13.64
C ILE A 402 -10.39 19.61 15.09
N VAL A 403 -9.24 19.31 15.71
CA VAL A 403 -8.94 19.72 17.10
C VAL A 403 -8.56 21.19 17.18
N ASN A 404 -7.61 21.63 16.35
CA ASN A 404 -6.97 22.96 16.37
C ASN A 404 -7.35 23.77 15.12
N PRO A 405 -8.57 24.35 15.07
CA PRO A 405 -9.09 25.06 13.91
C PRO A 405 -8.16 26.18 13.45
N LEU A 406 -8.22 26.52 12.16
CA LEU A 406 -7.56 27.69 11.60
C LEU A 406 -8.61 28.77 11.30
N LEU A 407 -8.54 29.90 12.01
CA LEU A 407 -9.46 31.02 11.85
C LEU A 407 -8.68 32.23 11.33
N PHE A 408 -9.16 32.85 10.26
CA PHE A 408 -8.64 34.11 9.71
C PHE A 408 -9.63 35.23 9.98
N ASP A 409 -9.15 36.38 10.44
CA ASP A 409 -9.93 37.61 10.69
C ASP A 409 -11.15 37.46 11.66
N VAL A 410 -11.23 36.36 12.42
CA VAL A 410 -12.32 36.06 13.39
C VAL A 410 -11.75 35.34 14.61
N GLU A 411 -12.16 35.79 15.81
CA GLU A 411 -11.75 35.23 17.11
C GLU A 411 -12.80 34.28 17.73
N SER A 412 -13.99 34.15 17.14
CA SER A 412 -15.16 33.54 17.76
C SER A 412 -15.31 32.03 17.47
N GLU A 413 -15.44 31.22 18.53
CA GLU A 413 -15.72 29.77 18.43
C GLU A 413 -16.98 29.43 17.64
N CYS A 414 -17.96 30.34 17.55
CA CYS A 414 -19.21 30.10 16.81
C CYS A 414 -19.02 29.94 15.28
N ALA A 415 -17.79 30.14 14.78
CA ALA A 415 -17.40 29.80 13.41
C ALA A 415 -17.08 28.30 13.22
N ARG A 416 -17.02 27.50 14.30
CA ARG A 416 -16.59 26.10 14.24
C ARG A 416 -17.61 25.21 13.54
N TRP A 417 -17.11 24.48 12.55
CA TRP A 417 -17.76 23.36 11.89
C TRP A 417 -17.80 22.14 12.82
N PRO A 418 -18.97 21.50 13.05
CA PRO A 418 -19.11 20.48 14.09
C PRO A 418 -18.47 19.14 13.71
N ASN A 419 -18.64 18.68 12.46
CA ASN A 419 -18.21 17.36 12.00
C ASN A 419 -17.28 17.50 10.78
N GLY A 420 -15.98 17.69 11.03
CA GLY A 420 -14.96 17.84 9.98
C GLY A 420 -13.89 18.92 10.29
N PRO A 421 -12.91 19.12 9.39
CA PRO A 421 -11.83 20.07 9.59
C PRO A 421 -12.29 21.54 9.40
N ASN A 422 -11.54 22.45 10.03
CA ASN A 422 -11.89 23.86 10.16
C ASN A 422 -10.79 24.78 9.59
N VAL A 423 -11.08 25.43 8.47
CA VAL A 423 -10.33 26.58 7.93
C VAL A 423 -11.34 27.66 7.60
N PHE A 424 -11.56 28.60 8.52
CA PHE A 424 -12.57 29.65 8.39
C PHE A 424 -11.97 30.95 7.89
N ASP A 425 -12.46 31.44 6.75
CA ASP A 425 -12.15 32.79 6.25
C ASP A 425 -13.20 33.77 6.80
N GLY A 426 -12.77 34.69 7.68
CA GLY A 426 -13.62 35.69 8.31
C GLY A 426 -14.09 36.80 7.37
N LYS A 427 -13.35 37.11 6.29
CA LYS A 427 -13.76 38.10 5.29
C LYS A 427 -14.90 37.58 4.42
N ILE A 428 -15.00 36.26 4.24
CA ILE A 428 -16.05 35.59 3.46
C ILE A 428 -17.17 35.05 4.38
N GLY A 429 -16.84 34.61 5.59
CA GLY A 429 -17.75 33.95 6.54
C GLY A 429 -17.91 32.44 6.31
N LEU A 430 -16.95 31.79 5.63
CA LEU A 430 -17.05 30.41 5.15
C LEU A 430 -15.93 29.53 5.71
N ASN A 431 -16.26 28.29 6.13
CA ASN A 431 -15.27 27.23 6.27
C ASN A 431 -14.88 26.72 4.87
N ILE A 432 -13.66 26.99 4.42
CA ILE A 432 -13.15 26.55 3.10
C ILE A 432 -13.22 25.02 2.94
N LEU A 433 -13.12 24.28 4.06
CA LEU A 433 -13.14 22.82 4.08
C LEU A 433 -14.52 22.20 4.36
N PHE A 434 -15.62 22.95 4.21
CA PHE A 434 -17.00 22.47 4.52
C PHE A 434 -17.45 21.19 3.80
N LYS A 435 -16.79 20.84 2.69
CA LYS A 435 -17.01 19.60 1.91
C LYS A 435 -16.25 18.40 2.45
N MET A 436 -15.18 18.62 3.23
CA MET A 436 -14.38 17.52 3.77
C MET A 436 -15.16 16.77 4.85
N THR A 437 -15.20 15.45 4.71
CA THR A 437 -15.63 14.55 5.78
C THR A 437 -14.48 14.31 6.75
N GLU A 438 -14.78 13.87 7.97
CA GLU A 438 -13.73 13.51 8.93
C GLU A 438 -12.81 12.41 8.36
N TRP A 439 -13.38 11.38 7.73
CA TRP A 439 -12.63 10.27 7.14
C TRP A 439 -11.86 10.66 5.86
N GLY A 440 -12.31 11.68 5.13
CA GLY A 440 -11.53 12.29 4.05
C GLY A 440 -10.34 13.07 4.59
N TYR A 441 -10.53 13.86 5.64
CA TYR A 441 -9.46 14.62 6.28
C TYR A 441 -8.41 13.74 6.98
N ARG A 442 -8.83 12.72 7.75
CA ARG A 442 -7.91 11.77 8.37
C ARG A 442 -7.05 11.04 7.33
N LEU A 443 -7.62 10.69 6.16
CA LEU A 443 -6.84 10.10 5.06
C LEU A 443 -5.86 11.11 4.44
N LEU A 444 -6.29 12.36 4.20
CA LEU A 444 -5.42 13.41 3.65
C LEU A 444 -4.22 13.67 4.55
N LYS A 445 -4.44 13.73 5.87
CA LYS A 445 -3.39 13.88 6.88
C LYS A 445 -2.43 12.69 6.86
N HIS A 446 -2.93 11.46 6.83
CA HIS A 446 -2.10 10.26 6.78
C HIS A 446 -1.24 10.15 5.50
N GLU A 447 -1.80 10.52 4.35
CA GLU A 447 -1.07 10.59 3.08
C GLU A 447 -0.01 11.71 3.08
N ALA A 448 -0.27 12.83 3.75
CA ALA A 448 0.73 13.88 3.96
C ALA A 448 1.85 13.42 4.91
N GLU A 449 1.53 12.70 5.99
CA GLU A 449 2.52 12.07 6.90
C GLU A 449 3.40 11.03 6.17
N ILE A 450 2.82 10.21 5.29
CA ILE A 450 3.56 9.26 4.44
C ILE A 450 4.48 10.04 3.49
N THR A 451 3.94 11.01 2.75
CA THR A 451 4.70 11.76 1.75
C THR A 451 5.85 12.54 2.40
N LEU A 452 5.65 13.12 3.59
CA LEU A 452 6.69 13.84 4.32
C LEU A 452 7.85 12.93 4.75
N LYS A 453 7.60 11.65 5.06
CA LYS A 453 8.63 10.66 5.36
C LYS A 453 9.46 10.32 4.11
N LEU A 454 8.80 10.00 2.99
CA LEU A 454 9.47 9.77 1.69
C LEU A 454 10.35 10.96 1.28
N LEU A 455 9.82 12.18 1.40
CA LEU A 455 10.54 13.42 1.11
C LEU A 455 11.62 13.80 2.14
N SER A 456 11.82 12.99 3.20
CA SER A 456 12.84 13.20 4.22
C SER A 456 13.77 11.99 4.38
N ASP A 457 13.65 10.98 3.51
CA ASP A 457 14.62 9.90 3.35
C ASP A 457 15.94 10.47 2.78
N PRO A 458 17.10 10.29 3.44
CA PRO A 458 18.39 10.77 2.94
C PRO A 458 19.09 9.82 1.96
N VAL A 459 18.59 8.59 1.77
CA VAL A 459 19.27 7.52 1.02
C VAL A 459 18.57 7.22 -0.31
N MET A 460 17.27 6.90 -0.27
CA MET A 460 16.52 6.51 -1.47
C MET A 460 15.81 7.73 -2.05
N ASP A 461 15.77 7.88 -3.38
CA ASP A 461 14.80 8.77 -4.01
C ASP A 461 13.42 8.10 -4.11
N HIS A 462 12.38 8.94 -4.05
CA HIS A 462 10.98 8.57 -4.01
C HIS A 462 10.12 9.44 -4.93
N PHE A 463 10.73 10.23 -5.83
CA PHE A 463 10.01 11.11 -6.77
C PHE A 463 8.87 10.40 -7.50
N GLU A 464 9.11 9.19 -8.02
CA GLU A 464 8.09 8.39 -8.70
C GLU A 464 6.92 7.99 -7.78
N GLU A 465 7.19 7.59 -6.52
CA GLU A 465 6.14 7.24 -5.52
C GLU A 465 5.35 8.47 -5.04
N VAL A 466 5.95 9.67 -5.11
CA VAL A 466 5.26 10.91 -4.78
C VAL A 466 4.39 11.41 -5.94
N PHE A 467 4.88 11.38 -7.18
CA PHE A 467 4.26 12.08 -8.32
C PHE A 467 3.85 11.23 -9.54
N LEU A 468 4.41 10.04 -9.77
CA LEU A 468 4.13 9.24 -10.98
C LEU A 468 3.22 8.04 -10.72
N HIS A 469 3.41 7.34 -9.60
CA HIS A 469 2.61 6.17 -9.23
C HIS A 469 1.16 6.56 -8.89
N ARG A 470 0.19 5.89 -9.52
CA ARG A 470 -1.22 5.94 -9.09
C ARG A 470 -1.41 5.07 -7.86
N LEU A 471 -1.92 5.68 -6.79
CA LEU A 471 -2.25 5.05 -5.51
C LEU A 471 -3.75 5.22 -5.21
N ASP A 472 -4.59 5.40 -6.24
CA ASP A 472 -6.03 5.64 -6.12
C ASP A 472 -6.83 4.37 -5.76
N ASP A 473 -6.38 3.18 -6.16
CA ASP A 473 -7.03 1.89 -5.85
C ASP A 473 -7.07 1.58 -4.33
N PRO A 474 -8.26 1.39 -3.73
CA PRO A 474 -8.42 1.02 -2.32
C PRO A 474 -7.67 -0.25 -1.89
N ARG A 475 -7.42 -1.20 -2.80
CA ARG A 475 -6.75 -2.49 -2.52
C ARG A 475 -5.27 -2.35 -2.20
N PHE A 476 -4.61 -1.28 -2.65
CA PHE A 476 -3.22 -0.96 -2.28
C PHE A 476 -3.15 -0.04 -1.06
N LYS A 477 -4.14 0.83 -0.86
CA LYS A 477 -4.25 1.68 0.32
C LYS A 477 -4.53 0.88 1.59
N PHE A 478 -5.61 0.11 1.62
CA PHE A 478 -6.18 -0.43 2.86
C PHE A 478 -5.79 -1.89 3.12
N ASP A 479 -5.71 -2.24 4.41
CA ASP A 479 -5.42 -3.60 4.88
C ASP A 479 -6.64 -4.53 4.77
N ALA A 480 -7.86 -3.98 4.81
CA ALA A 480 -9.10 -4.72 4.60
C ALA A 480 -10.17 -3.81 3.95
N LEU A 481 -11.09 -4.42 3.20
CA LEU A 481 -12.21 -3.75 2.55
C LEU A 481 -13.55 -4.42 2.89
N ALA A 482 -14.57 -3.63 3.20
CA ALA A 482 -15.95 -4.10 3.33
C ALA A 482 -16.90 -3.26 2.46
N TYR A 483 -17.69 -3.91 1.62
CA TYR A 483 -18.66 -3.28 0.73
C TYR A 483 -20.05 -3.40 1.36
N ILE A 484 -20.62 -2.27 1.79
CA ILE A 484 -21.89 -2.21 2.52
C ILE A 484 -22.98 -1.69 1.57
N PRO A 485 -24.06 -2.47 1.31
CA PRO A 485 -25.21 -2.00 0.53
C PRO A 485 -25.87 -0.77 1.14
N ILE A 486 -26.27 0.19 0.31
CA ILE A 486 -27.03 1.35 0.74
C ILE A 486 -28.52 0.95 0.87
N PRO A 487 -29.20 1.27 1.98
CA PRO A 487 -30.63 0.97 2.16
C PRO A 487 -31.51 1.61 1.08
N GLU A 488 -32.38 0.84 0.41
CA GLU A 488 -33.35 1.38 -0.56
C GLU A 488 -34.28 2.45 0.04
N CYS A 489 -34.51 2.38 1.36
CA CYS A 489 -35.34 3.33 2.10
C CYS A 489 -34.67 4.70 2.34
N LEU A 490 -33.40 4.91 1.99
CA LEU A 490 -32.71 6.20 2.21
C LEU A 490 -33.47 7.38 1.61
N ASN A 491 -34.01 7.17 0.40
CA ASN A 491 -34.73 8.16 -0.41
C ASN A 491 -36.06 8.63 0.22
N LYS A 492 -36.49 8.05 1.37
CA LYS A 492 -37.67 8.45 2.12
C LYS A 492 -37.36 9.39 3.30
N ASN A 493 -36.09 9.69 3.56
CA ASN A 493 -35.68 10.60 4.64
C ASN A 493 -35.56 12.03 4.12
N ASN A 494 -36.36 12.97 4.65
CA ASN A 494 -36.35 14.40 4.30
C ASN A 494 -35.14 15.17 4.86
N GLY A 495 -33.96 14.54 4.92
CA GLY A 495 -32.71 15.16 5.33
C GLY A 495 -32.01 15.88 4.18
N LEU A 496 -31.21 16.91 4.51
CA LEU A 496 -30.44 17.71 3.54
C LEU A 496 -29.54 16.89 2.60
N ASP A 497 -29.03 15.76 3.09
CA ASP A 497 -28.26 14.78 2.33
C ASP A 497 -28.43 13.41 3.03
N PRO A 498 -29.32 12.54 2.55
CA PRO A 498 -29.56 11.24 3.18
C PRO A 498 -28.34 10.30 3.11
N LEU A 499 -27.56 10.34 2.01
CA LEU A 499 -26.43 9.45 1.79
C LEU A 499 -25.27 9.77 2.73
N LEU A 500 -24.91 11.04 2.86
CA LEU A 500 -23.83 11.48 3.73
C LEU A 500 -24.24 11.47 5.20
N SER A 501 -25.53 11.63 5.50
CA SER A 501 -26.07 11.43 6.87
C SER A 501 -26.03 9.95 7.30
N PHE A 502 -26.33 9.03 6.38
CA PHE A 502 -26.14 7.58 6.60
C PHE A 502 -24.65 7.22 6.73
N SER A 503 -23.81 7.77 5.86
CA SER A 503 -22.35 7.58 5.89
C SER A 503 -21.72 8.07 7.20
N GLN A 504 -22.16 9.22 7.73
CA GLN A 504 -21.70 9.72 9.03
C GLN A 504 -22.09 8.75 10.15
N LYS A 505 -23.36 8.33 10.24
CA LYS A 505 -23.81 7.34 11.26
C LYS A 505 -23.04 6.02 11.17
N LEU A 506 -22.74 5.56 9.96
CA LEU A 506 -21.91 4.38 9.70
C LEU A 506 -20.47 4.59 10.19
N TYR A 507 -19.85 5.73 9.88
CA TYR A 507 -18.50 6.06 10.33
C TYR A 507 -18.41 6.19 11.87
N ASP A 508 -19.35 6.87 12.50
CA ASP A 508 -19.39 7.08 13.96
C ASP A 508 -19.52 5.74 14.70
N MET A 509 -20.43 4.88 14.22
CA MET A 509 -20.63 3.52 14.72
C MET A 509 -19.38 2.66 14.53
N LEU A 510 -18.76 2.66 13.34
CA LEU A 510 -17.57 1.85 13.06
C LEU A 510 -16.35 2.32 13.86
N SER A 511 -16.19 3.63 14.05
CA SER A 511 -15.13 4.21 14.88
C SER A 511 -15.29 3.82 16.35
N THR A 512 -16.53 3.87 16.86
CA THR A 512 -16.87 3.46 18.23
C THR A 512 -16.71 1.94 18.44
N GLY A 513 -17.03 1.13 17.43
CA GLY A 513 -17.03 -0.34 17.52
C GLY A 513 -15.69 -1.01 17.23
N LEU A 514 -14.87 -0.45 16.33
CA LEU A 514 -13.54 -0.97 16.02
C LEU A 514 -12.47 -0.42 16.97
N THR A 515 -12.63 0.80 17.50
CA THR A 515 -11.68 1.42 18.44
C THR A 515 -10.23 1.39 17.89
N ASP A 516 -9.25 1.03 18.71
CA ASP A 516 -7.83 0.93 18.38
C ASP A 516 -7.44 -0.29 17.50
N ARG A 517 -8.41 -1.13 17.10
CA ARG A 517 -8.18 -2.21 16.11
C ARG A 517 -7.88 -1.67 14.71
N ALA A 518 -8.36 -0.46 14.40
CA ALA A 518 -8.07 0.26 13.18
C ALA A 518 -7.36 1.59 13.50
N LYS A 519 -6.26 1.89 12.80
CA LYS A 519 -5.57 3.19 12.86
C LYS A 519 -6.35 4.28 12.12
N LEU A 520 -7.07 3.87 11.07
CA LEU A 520 -7.87 4.75 10.21
C LEU A 520 -9.02 3.96 9.58
N ILE A 521 -10.18 4.61 9.49
CA ILE A 521 -11.37 4.14 8.78
C ILE A 521 -11.69 5.17 7.70
N HIS A 522 -11.91 4.71 6.46
CA HIS A 522 -12.29 5.55 5.35
C HIS A 522 -13.57 5.04 4.67
N LEU A 523 -14.50 5.94 4.33
CA LEU A 523 -15.69 5.61 3.55
C LEU A 523 -15.59 6.25 2.16
N THR A 524 -15.45 5.42 1.12
CA THR A 524 -15.63 5.86 -0.26
C THR A 524 -17.10 5.73 -0.64
N LEU A 525 -17.73 6.86 -0.97
CA LEU A 525 -19.12 6.94 -1.38
C LEU A 525 -19.25 6.66 -2.89
N PRO A 526 -20.40 6.13 -3.36
CA PRO A 526 -20.64 5.96 -4.79
C PRO A 526 -20.69 7.30 -5.52
N SER A 527 -20.25 7.32 -6.78
CA SER A 527 -20.45 8.47 -7.68
C SER A 527 -21.93 8.63 -8.04
N ILE A 528 -22.43 9.86 -7.98
CA ILE A 528 -23.77 10.22 -8.48
C ILE A 528 -23.70 10.25 -10.02
N SER A 529 -24.74 9.73 -10.69
CA SER A 529 -24.81 9.69 -12.16
C SER A 529 -25.28 11.02 -12.76
N ASP A 530 -24.56 11.55 -13.75
CA ASP A 530 -25.01 12.63 -14.64
C ASP A 530 -26.48 12.47 -15.07
N LEU A 531 -27.26 13.54 -14.94
CA LEU A 531 -28.64 13.58 -15.45
C LEU A 531 -28.66 14.22 -16.83
N PRO A 532 -29.26 13.62 -17.87
CA PRO A 532 -29.46 14.31 -19.15
C PRO A 532 -30.40 15.52 -18.96
N VAL A 533 -30.11 16.63 -19.65
CA VAL A 533 -30.96 17.84 -19.60
C VAL A 533 -32.35 17.60 -20.21
N ARG A 534 -32.42 16.74 -21.23
CA ARG A 534 -33.67 16.35 -21.93
C ARG A 534 -34.35 15.15 -21.24
N ALA A 535 -35.67 15.18 -21.18
CA ALA A 535 -36.47 14.08 -20.64
C ALA A 535 -36.50 12.82 -21.55
N ASP A 536 -36.47 13.01 -22.87
CA ASP A 536 -36.47 11.93 -23.86
C ASP A 536 -35.06 11.34 -24.01
N GLY A 537 -34.77 10.27 -23.26
CA GLY A 537 -33.46 9.60 -23.30
C GLY A 537 -33.15 8.68 -22.12
N ILE A 538 -34.06 8.54 -21.15
CA ILE A 538 -33.86 7.77 -19.92
C ILE A 538 -33.97 6.25 -20.19
N ASN A 539 -32.93 5.68 -20.82
CA ASN A 539 -32.67 4.25 -20.77
C ASN A 539 -32.22 3.86 -19.35
N ARG A 540 -33.19 3.60 -18.47
CA ARG A 540 -32.95 2.97 -17.16
C ARG A 540 -32.55 1.50 -17.33
N SER A 541 -31.32 1.28 -17.77
CA SER A 541 -30.55 0.17 -17.20
C SER A 541 -30.60 0.34 -15.67
N PRO A 542 -30.97 -0.69 -14.89
CA PRO A 542 -30.96 -0.57 -13.44
C PRO A 542 -29.54 -0.24 -12.99
N ALA A 543 -29.37 0.89 -12.30
CA ALA A 543 -28.07 1.27 -11.76
C ALA A 543 -27.57 0.15 -10.83
N PRO A 544 -26.28 -0.22 -10.88
CA PRO A 544 -25.74 -1.25 -9.99
C PRO A 544 -26.01 -0.85 -8.54
N ALA A 545 -26.47 -1.82 -7.74
CA ALA A 545 -26.88 -1.58 -6.35
C ALA A 545 -25.78 -0.83 -5.58
N ALA A 546 -26.07 0.42 -5.21
CA ALA A 546 -25.06 1.34 -4.72
C ALA A 546 -24.51 0.87 -3.37
N GLN A 547 -23.18 0.92 -3.22
CA GLN A 547 -22.45 0.43 -2.07
C GLN A 547 -21.49 1.50 -1.55
N ILE A 548 -21.31 1.57 -0.23
CA ILE A 548 -20.23 2.30 0.41
C ILE A 548 -19.06 1.32 0.60
N ILE A 549 -17.85 1.73 0.23
CA ILE A 549 -16.63 0.96 0.47
C ILE A 549 -16.01 1.46 1.78
N VAL A 550 -15.96 0.60 2.79
CA VAL A 550 -15.20 0.81 4.03
C VAL A 550 -13.78 0.32 3.81
N GLY A 551 -12.81 1.23 3.84
CA GLY A 551 -11.38 0.93 3.89
C GLY A 551 -10.83 1.02 5.30
N LEU A 552 -10.07 0.03 5.73
CA LEU A 552 -9.42 -0.02 7.06
C LEU A 552 -7.90 -0.03 6.93
N LEU A 553 -7.20 0.82 7.70
CA LEU A 553 -5.80 0.59 8.06
C LEU A 553 -5.77 -0.09 9.42
N LEU A 554 -5.23 -1.31 9.50
CA LEU A 554 -5.32 -2.13 10.71
C LEU A 554 -4.17 -1.86 11.68
N ASN A 555 -4.46 -2.03 12.96
CA ASN A 555 -3.45 -2.09 14.01
C ASN A 555 -3.08 -3.56 14.25
N ALA A 556 -1.97 -4.03 13.67
CA ALA A 556 -1.56 -5.44 13.71
C ALA A 556 -1.52 -6.05 15.13
N ALA A 557 -1.19 -5.25 16.14
CA ALA A 557 -1.13 -5.69 17.54
C ALA A 557 -2.53 -5.90 18.19
N GLN A 558 -3.58 -5.30 17.64
CA GLN A 558 -4.91 -5.21 18.28
C GLN A 558 -6.04 -5.79 17.42
N CYS A 559 -5.92 -5.78 16.09
CA CYS A 559 -7.00 -6.15 15.18
C CYS A 559 -7.53 -7.58 15.37
N ASN A 560 -6.69 -8.50 15.86
CA ASN A 560 -7.02 -9.90 16.12
C ASN A 560 -7.32 -10.24 17.60
N ARG A 561 -7.44 -9.27 18.53
CA ARG A 561 -7.76 -9.60 19.93
C ARG A 561 -9.15 -10.24 20.06
N ALA A 562 -9.26 -11.25 20.92
CA ALA A 562 -10.46 -12.08 21.09
C ALA A 562 -11.57 -11.43 21.95
N VAL A 563 -11.20 -10.44 22.79
CA VAL A 563 -12.09 -9.75 23.72
C VAL A 563 -11.86 -8.25 23.56
N ASP A 564 -12.93 -7.47 23.49
CA ASP A 564 -12.87 -6.02 23.70
C ASP A 564 -13.24 -5.69 25.14
N HIS A 565 -12.41 -4.87 25.79
CA HIS A 565 -12.60 -4.44 27.16
C HIS A 565 -13.43 -3.15 27.18
N GLY A 566 -14.51 -3.13 27.95
CA GLY A 566 -15.34 -1.96 28.19
C GLY A 566 -15.06 -1.30 29.54
N PRO A 567 -15.95 -0.39 29.99
CA PRO A 567 -15.85 0.26 31.29
C PRO A 567 -15.87 -0.74 32.46
N PRO A 568 -15.28 -0.39 33.62
CA PRO A 568 -15.41 -1.17 34.85
C PRO A 568 -16.86 -1.38 35.28
N ALA A 569 -17.14 -2.50 35.95
CA ALA A 569 -18.46 -2.77 36.52
C ALA A 569 -18.90 -1.63 37.46
N GLY A 570 -20.12 -1.11 37.25
CA GLY A 570 -20.65 0.04 38.00
C GLY A 570 -20.21 1.42 37.49
N HIS A 571 -19.34 1.51 36.47
CA HIS A 571 -19.01 2.80 35.86
C HIS A 571 -20.21 3.39 35.11
N LYS A 572 -20.37 4.72 35.18
CA LYS A 572 -21.46 5.49 34.54
C LYS A 572 -21.68 5.13 33.05
N ASP A 573 -20.60 4.87 32.32
CA ASP A 573 -20.62 4.61 30.88
C ASP A 573 -20.94 3.14 30.54
N GLY A 574 -21.09 2.25 31.54
CA GLY A 574 -21.52 0.87 31.32
C GLY A 574 -22.94 0.77 30.74
N ALA A 575 -23.81 1.74 31.04
CA ALA A 575 -25.14 1.81 30.45
C ALA A 575 -25.12 2.11 28.94
N SER A 576 -24.32 3.09 28.50
CA SER A 576 -24.15 3.40 27.07
C SER A 576 -23.40 2.30 26.33
N TYR A 577 -22.41 1.64 26.97
CA TYR A 577 -21.74 0.46 26.43
C TYR A 577 -22.72 -0.70 26.17
N ARG A 578 -23.60 -1.01 27.15
CA ARG A 578 -24.66 -2.03 26.99
C ARG A 578 -25.70 -1.64 25.94
N VAL A 579 -26.05 -0.36 25.78
CA VAL A 579 -26.93 0.08 24.68
C VAL A 579 -26.23 -0.11 23.32
N PHE A 580 -24.96 0.29 23.19
CA PHE A 580 -24.20 0.18 21.96
C PHE A 580 -23.98 -1.28 21.53
N TRP A 581 -23.57 -2.16 22.44
CA TRP A 581 -23.29 -3.57 22.15
C TRP A 581 -24.49 -4.51 22.30
N GLY A 582 -25.53 -4.16 23.06
CA GLY A 582 -26.72 -5.00 23.26
C GLY A 582 -26.37 -6.37 23.84
N ASP A 583 -27.00 -7.42 23.32
CA ASP A 583 -26.83 -8.83 23.74
C ASP A 583 -25.39 -9.38 23.58
N LYS A 584 -24.47 -8.61 22.99
CA LYS A 584 -23.04 -8.92 22.93
C LYS A 584 -22.23 -8.44 24.14
N ALA A 585 -22.78 -7.56 24.98
CA ALA A 585 -22.12 -7.10 26.21
C ALA A 585 -22.30 -8.12 27.35
N GLU A 586 -21.18 -8.61 27.88
CA GLU A 586 -21.12 -9.46 29.09
C GLU A 586 -20.28 -8.78 30.19
N LEU A 587 -20.62 -8.99 31.46
CA LEU A 587 -19.71 -8.67 32.57
C LEU A 587 -18.71 -9.81 32.74
N ARG A 588 -17.42 -9.52 32.55
CA ARG A 588 -16.34 -10.52 32.54
C ARG A 588 -15.33 -10.25 33.64
N ARG A 589 -15.00 -11.29 34.41
CA ARG A 589 -13.90 -11.27 35.39
C ARG A 589 -12.59 -11.71 34.71
N PHE A 590 -11.52 -10.95 34.90
CA PHE A 590 -10.19 -11.22 34.33
C PHE A 590 -9.23 -11.82 35.38
N LYS A 591 -8.03 -12.23 34.93
CA LYS A 591 -7.03 -12.93 35.77
C LYS A 591 -6.42 -12.06 36.88
N ASP A 592 -6.46 -10.75 36.71
CA ASP A 592 -6.09 -9.73 37.70
C ASP A 592 -7.18 -9.50 38.77
N GLY A 593 -8.34 -10.16 38.63
CA GLY A 593 -9.50 -9.99 39.49
C GLY A 593 -10.43 -8.85 39.09
N SER A 594 -10.07 -8.04 38.08
CA SER A 594 -10.93 -6.96 37.57
C SER A 594 -12.24 -7.51 36.98
N ILE A 595 -13.30 -6.70 37.05
CA ILE A 595 -14.60 -7.01 36.43
C ILE A 595 -14.98 -5.82 35.55
N LEU A 596 -15.07 -6.08 34.24
CA LEU A 596 -15.38 -5.07 33.23
C LEU A 596 -16.62 -5.49 32.44
N GLU A 597 -17.34 -4.53 31.87
CA GLU A 597 -18.17 -4.78 30.69
C GLU A 597 -17.24 -5.26 29.56
N SER A 598 -17.66 -6.19 28.70
CA SER A 598 -16.80 -6.79 27.68
C SER A 598 -17.59 -7.38 26.51
N VAL A 599 -16.92 -7.59 25.38
CA VAL A 599 -17.48 -8.30 24.21
C VAL A 599 -16.50 -9.38 23.73
N VAL A 600 -17.01 -10.56 23.37
CA VAL A 600 -16.21 -11.73 22.97
C VAL A 600 -16.48 -12.15 21.52
N TRP A 601 -15.41 -12.43 20.79
CA TRP A 601 -15.43 -12.73 19.35
C TRP A 601 -14.97 -14.16 19.02
N GLY A 602 -15.45 -14.68 17.89
CA GLY A 602 -15.17 -16.05 17.45
C GLY A 602 -13.76 -16.19 16.88
N THR A 603 -12.86 -16.80 17.66
CA THR A 603 -11.48 -17.14 17.24
C THR A 603 -11.31 -18.57 16.75
N LYS A 604 -12.17 -19.50 17.19
CA LYS A 604 -12.18 -20.90 16.76
C LYS A 604 -13.28 -21.10 15.70
N ASP A 605 -13.00 -21.96 14.73
CA ASP A 605 -13.89 -22.41 13.63
C ASP A 605 -14.44 -21.31 12.68
N SER A 606 -14.34 -20.02 13.04
CA SER A 606 -14.66 -18.89 12.19
C SER A 606 -13.63 -18.69 11.08
N LYS A 607 -14.07 -18.74 9.82
CA LYS A 607 -13.26 -18.36 8.65
C LYS A 607 -13.12 -16.83 8.48
N GLN A 608 -13.88 -16.05 9.25
CA GLN A 608 -13.99 -14.59 9.14
C GLN A 608 -13.11 -13.91 10.18
N SER A 609 -12.43 -12.83 9.81
CA SER A 609 -11.65 -12.02 10.77
C SER A 609 -12.53 -11.26 11.77
N ILE A 610 -11.95 -10.90 12.92
CA ILE A 610 -12.72 -10.34 14.04
C ILE A 610 -13.26 -8.94 13.70
N TYR A 611 -12.49 -8.12 12.99
CA TYR A 611 -12.98 -6.82 12.50
C TYR A 611 -14.14 -6.98 11.50
N ASN A 612 -14.12 -8.01 10.64
CA ASN A 612 -15.25 -8.33 9.76
C ASN A 612 -16.48 -8.83 10.55
N GLN A 613 -16.30 -9.64 11.61
CA GLN A 613 -17.37 -10.02 12.54
C GLN A 613 -17.97 -8.81 13.27
N ILE A 614 -17.14 -7.86 13.71
CA ILE A 614 -17.57 -6.58 14.34
C ILE A 614 -18.41 -5.76 13.36
N ILE A 615 -17.92 -5.54 12.14
CA ILE A 615 -18.64 -4.79 11.10
C ILE A 615 -19.99 -5.43 10.81
N GLN A 616 -20.02 -6.75 10.61
CA GLN A 616 -21.25 -7.47 10.30
C GLN A 616 -22.27 -7.37 11.44
N TYR A 617 -21.83 -7.57 12.69
CA TYR A 617 -22.70 -7.45 13.86
C TYR A 617 -23.29 -6.04 14.00
N LEU A 618 -22.46 -5.00 13.91
CA LEU A 618 -22.90 -3.63 14.11
C LEU A 618 -23.79 -3.12 12.96
N VAL A 619 -23.53 -3.52 11.72
CA VAL A 619 -24.39 -3.17 10.57
C VAL A 619 -25.73 -3.91 10.66
N ALA A 620 -25.73 -5.20 11.00
CA ALA A 620 -26.97 -5.96 11.23
C ALA A 620 -27.82 -5.34 12.35
N LYS A 621 -27.20 -5.01 13.50
CA LYS A 621 -27.89 -4.40 14.64
C LYS A 621 -28.46 -3.01 14.33
N ASN A 622 -27.69 -2.13 13.68
CA ASN A 622 -28.07 -0.72 13.51
C ASN A 622 -28.88 -0.44 12.23
N PHE A 623 -28.79 -1.30 11.21
CA PHE A 623 -29.43 -1.10 9.90
C PHE A 623 -30.25 -2.31 9.41
N GLY A 624 -30.29 -3.40 10.17
CA GLY A 624 -31.09 -4.60 9.90
C GLY A 624 -30.33 -5.72 9.17
N ASP A 625 -30.73 -6.96 9.43
CA ASP A 625 -30.14 -8.18 8.85
C ASP A 625 -30.17 -8.20 7.32
N GLY A 626 -31.15 -7.53 6.70
CA GLY A 626 -31.24 -7.37 5.25
C GLY A 626 -30.02 -6.68 4.62
N ILE A 627 -29.31 -5.84 5.38
CA ILE A 627 -28.04 -5.24 4.96
C ILE A 627 -26.86 -6.01 5.55
N GLY A 628 -26.95 -6.41 6.83
CA GLY A 628 -25.91 -7.16 7.53
C GLY A 628 -25.50 -8.47 6.84
N ASN A 629 -26.45 -9.19 6.22
CA ASN A 629 -26.18 -10.44 5.51
C ASN A 629 -25.69 -10.26 4.06
N HIS A 630 -25.72 -9.04 3.52
CA HIS A 630 -25.30 -8.73 2.15
C HIS A 630 -24.00 -7.91 2.09
N ILE A 631 -23.28 -7.74 3.22
CA ILE A 631 -21.94 -7.15 3.23
C ILE A 631 -20.97 -8.08 2.54
N LYS A 632 -20.22 -7.56 1.55
CA LYS A 632 -19.12 -8.29 0.92
C LYS A 632 -17.80 -7.83 1.51
N PHE A 633 -17.11 -8.72 2.22
CA PHE A 633 -15.75 -8.52 2.70
C PHE A 633 -14.72 -8.95 1.63
N ILE A 634 -13.54 -8.31 1.64
CA ILE A 634 -12.35 -8.72 0.86
C ILE A 634 -11.13 -8.68 1.79
N GLY A 635 -10.38 -9.77 1.85
CA GLY A 635 -9.11 -9.91 2.57
C GLY A 635 -8.92 -11.27 3.28
N ASP A 636 -10.01 -11.85 3.79
CA ASP A 636 -9.97 -13.14 4.51
C ASP A 636 -9.64 -14.33 3.58
N GLU A 637 -9.92 -14.24 2.28
CA GLU A 637 -9.59 -15.27 1.29
C GLU A 637 -8.07 -15.43 1.07
N TYR A 638 -7.31 -14.33 1.14
CA TYR A 638 -5.84 -14.32 1.04
C TYR A 638 -5.22 -15.09 2.22
N THR A 639 -5.74 -14.85 3.42
CA THR A 639 -5.33 -15.55 4.65
C THR A 639 -5.74 -17.02 4.64
N THR A 640 -6.94 -17.32 4.13
CA THR A 640 -7.46 -18.69 4.02
C THR A 640 -6.60 -19.54 3.07
N ALA A 641 -6.09 -18.96 1.98
CA ALA A 641 -5.24 -19.66 1.01
C ALA A 641 -3.85 -20.10 1.53
N VAL A 642 -3.43 -19.63 2.71
CA VAL A 642 -2.19 -20.06 3.40
C VAL A 642 -2.45 -20.81 4.71
N GLY A 643 -3.67 -21.32 4.90
CA GLY A 643 -4.04 -22.16 6.05
C GLY A 643 -4.71 -21.43 7.21
N GLY A 644 -5.10 -20.16 7.05
CA GLY A 644 -5.95 -19.42 8.00
C GLY A 644 -5.27 -18.91 9.27
N GLY A 645 -4.16 -19.49 9.71
CA GLY A 645 -3.32 -18.95 10.78
C GLY A 645 -2.71 -17.60 10.38
N ARG A 646 -2.70 -16.64 11.31
CA ARG A 646 -2.46 -15.20 11.03
C ARG A 646 -1.10 -14.71 11.53
N ASP A 647 -0.28 -15.60 12.06
CA ASP A 647 0.99 -15.35 12.71
C ASP A 647 1.91 -16.58 12.63
N VAL A 648 3.07 -16.51 13.27
CA VAL A 648 4.08 -17.58 13.32
C VAL A 648 3.70 -18.75 14.24
N SER A 649 2.52 -18.76 14.87
CA SER A 649 2.12 -19.84 15.80
C SER A 649 2.04 -21.21 15.12
N LEU A 650 1.71 -21.24 13.82
CA LEU A 650 1.68 -22.42 12.97
C LEU A 650 3.00 -23.20 12.92
N PHE A 651 4.13 -22.54 13.20
CA PHE A 651 5.47 -23.12 13.12
C PHE A 651 6.03 -23.57 14.47
N GLN A 652 5.34 -23.28 15.57
CA GLN A 652 5.82 -23.62 16.93
C GLN A 652 6.16 -25.11 17.13
N PRO A 653 5.48 -26.10 16.51
CA PRO A 653 5.90 -27.50 16.60
C PRO A 653 7.29 -27.76 16.01
N ALA A 654 7.61 -27.15 14.86
CA ALA A 654 8.93 -27.27 14.23
C ALA A 654 10.01 -26.51 15.01
N MET A 655 9.70 -25.33 15.55
CA MET A 655 10.62 -24.58 16.42
C MET A 655 10.94 -25.36 17.71
N ALA A 656 9.94 -25.98 18.34
CA ALA A 656 10.12 -26.80 19.53
C ALA A 656 10.97 -28.06 19.25
N ALA A 657 10.80 -28.69 18.08
CA ALA A 657 11.65 -29.79 17.64
C ALA A 657 13.09 -29.35 17.35
N PHE A 658 13.31 -28.15 16.80
CA PHE A 658 14.65 -27.59 16.60
C PHE A 658 15.33 -27.24 17.93
N GLU A 659 14.58 -26.70 18.90
CA GLU A 659 15.04 -26.48 20.28
C GLU A 659 15.37 -27.79 21.04
N LYS A 660 14.69 -28.89 20.72
CA LYS A 660 15.05 -30.24 21.20
C LYS A 660 16.39 -30.67 20.60
N LEU A 661 16.54 -30.59 19.28
CA LEU A 661 17.79 -30.92 18.57
C LEU A 661 18.99 -30.10 19.09
N ILE A 662 18.84 -28.78 19.29
CA ILE A 662 19.92 -27.93 19.84
C ILE A 662 20.43 -28.45 21.19
N LYS A 663 19.52 -28.91 22.07
CA LYS A 663 19.88 -29.42 23.40
C LYS A 663 20.56 -30.78 23.32
N GLU A 664 20.03 -31.67 22.49
CA GLU A 664 20.64 -32.99 22.27
C GLU A 664 22.04 -32.86 21.66
N LEU A 665 22.22 -32.04 20.62
CA LEU A 665 23.53 -31.78 19.99
C LEU A 665 24.55 -31.16 20.96
N ARG A 666 24.14 -30.22 21.83
CA ARG A 666 25.02 -29.62 22.84
C ARG A 666 25.42 -30.58 23.96
N ASN A 667 24.63 -31.64 24.17
CA ASN A 667 24.87 -32.65 25.21
C ASN A 667 25.60 -33.90 24.67
N LEU A 668 26.12 -33.88 23.44
CA LEU A 668 26.87 -35.00 22.85
C LEU A 668 28.29 -35.13 23.44
N GLU A 669 28.39 -35.86 24.55
CA GLU A 669 29.68 -36.28 25.10
C GLU A 669 30.43 -37.24 24.15
N GLY A 670 31.76 -37.11 24.07
CA GLY A 670 32.61 -37.97 23.24
C GLY A 670 32.86 -37.49 21.80
N LEU A 671 32.50 -36.24 21.46
CA LEU A 671 32.95 -35.56 20.25
C LEU A 671 34.39 -35.00 20.42
N PRO A 672 35.27 -35.05 19.39
CA PRO A 672 36.64 -34.54 19.48
C PRO A 672 36.79 -33.02 19.62
N LEU A 673 35.72 -32.25 19.36
CA LEU A 673 35.61 -30.80 19.51
C LEU A 673 34.18 -30.50 19.98
N ALA A 674 33.99 -29.46 20.81
CA ALA A 674 32.65 -29.05 21.20
C ALA A 674 31.93 -28.30 20.07
N ILE A 675 30.59 -28.34 20.08
CA ILE A 675 29.74 -27.60 19.14
C ILE A 675 29.58 -26.16 19.64
N ARG A 676 30.20 -25.23 18.93
CA ARG A 676 30.15 -23.78 19.20
C ARG A 676 28.78 -23.20 18.85
N GLN A 677 28.22 -23.58 17.70
CA GLN A 677 26.99 -22.98 17.17
C GLN A 677 26.15 -24.00 16.40
N VAL A 678 24.83 -23.88 16.54
CA VAL A 678 23.81 -24.59 15.74
C VAL A 678 22.88 -23.52 15.19
N SER A 679 22.72 -23.47 13.87
CA SER A 679 21.95 -22.43 13.17
C SER A 679 20.91 -23.07 12.27
N ALA A 680 19.68 -22.56 12.30
CA ALA A 680 18.68 -22.90 11.31
C ALA A 680 19.06 -22.30 9.94
N ALA A 681 18.82 -23.05 8.86
CA ALA A 681 18.95 -22.57 7.49
C ALA A 681 17.68 -22.80 6.63
N ALA A 682 16.65 -23.43 7.20
CA ALA A 682 15.47 -23.92 6.46
C ALA A 682 14.27 -22.95 6.44
N PRO A 683 13.48 -22.91 5.34
CA PRO A 683 12.23 -22.14 5.24
C PRO A 683 11.23 -22.39 6.39
N VAL A 684 11.08 -23.66 6.80
CA VAL A 684 10.18 -24.05 7.90
C VAL A 684 10.62 -23.51 9.27
N LEU A 685 11.93 -23.29 9.46
CA LEU A 685 12.50 -22.73 10.69
C LEU A 685 12.54 -21.19 10.68
N ARG A 686 12.26 -20.55 9.54
CA ARG A 686 12.10 -19.09 9.40
C ARG A 686 10.67 -18.67 9.02
N TYR A 687 9.69 -19.52 9.29
CA TYR A 687 8.25 -19.27 9.12
C TYR A 687 7.80 -19.03 7.67
N SER A 688 8.59 -19.45 6.67
CA SER A 688 8.40 -19.06 5.28
C SER A 688 8.07 -20.21 4.32
N SER A 689 8.03 -21.47 4.77
CA SER A 689 7.64 -22.60 3.92
C SER A 689 6.16 -22.50 3.49
N VAL A 690 5.87 -22.81 2.22
CA VAL A 690 4.49 -22.78 1.66
C VAL A 690 3.57 -23.67 2.48
N GLU A 691 3.97 -24.93 2.70
CA GLU A 691 3.28 -25.86 3.57
C GLU A 691 3.61 -25.61 5.05
N VAL A 692 2.64 -25.91 5.92
CA VAL A 692 2.76 -25.80 7.38
C VAL A 692 3.23 -27.14 7.94
N PRO A 693 4.16 -27.19 8.91
CA PRO A 693 4.60 -28.44 9.55
C PRO A 693 3.50 -29.03 10.48
N LEU A 694 2.49 -29.65 9.87
CA LEU A 694 1.34 -30.27 10.55
C LEU A 694 1.67 -31.68 11.07
N LEU A 695 2.65 -31.76 11.99
CA LEU A 695 3.12 -33.01 12.62
C LEU A 695 1.99 -33.88 13.20
N SER A 696 0.88 -33.27 13.62
CA SER A 696 -0.33 -33.93 14.13
C SER A 696 -1.14 -34.72 13.07
N SER A 697 -0.65 -34.84 11.84
CA SER A 697 -1.31 -35.55 10.74
C SER A 697 -0.76 -36.97 10.50
N GLY A 698 0.30 -37.38 11.19
CA GLY A 698 1.08 -38.58 10.83
C GLY A 698 1.96 -38.38 9.57
N GLN A 699 2.13 -37.13 9.13
CA GLN A 699 2.95 -36.75 7.98
C GLN A 699 4.31 -36.27 8.47
N LEU A 700 5.39 -36.86 7.93
CA LEU A 700 6.76 -36.42 8.16
C LEU A 700 6.97 -34.98 7.67
N MET A 701 7.64 -34.17 8.47
CA MET A 701 8.15 -32.86 8.06
C MET A 701 9.26 -33.05 7.03
N GLN A 702 9.26 -32.26 5.95
CA GLN A 702 10.39 -32.24 5.02
C GLN A 702 11.68 -31.87 5.78
N PRO A 703 12.82 -32.56 5.57
CA PRO A 703 13.99 -32.40 6.41
C PRO A 703 14.53 -30.96 6.42
N ALA A 704 14.56 -30.35 7.60
CA ALA A 704 14.99 -28.96 7.76
C ALA A 704 16.51 -28.85 7.82
N ASP A 705 17.12 -28.12 6.88
CA ASP A 705 18.54 -27.81 6.87
C ASP A 705 19.00 -27.03 8.13
N VAL A 706 20.08 -27.54 8.74
CA VAL A 706 20.73 -27.03 9.95
C VAL A 706 22.24 -26.96 9.73
N VAL A 707 22.85 -25.84 10.09
CA VAL A 707 24.31 -25.61 10.02
C VAL A 707 24.92 -25.70 11.42
N VAL A 708 25.90 -26.59 11.59
CA VAL A 708 26.67 -26.77 12.83
C VAL A 708 28.08 -26.25 12.64
N GLN A 709 28.57 -25.48 13.62
CA GLN A 709 29.97 -25.04 13.69
C GLN A 709 30.62 -25.57 14.98
N PHE A 710 31.80 -26.15 14.85
CA PHE A 710 32.64 -26.59 15.97
C PHE A 710 33.51 -25.44 16.49
N GLU A 711 34.16 -25.66 17.64
CA GLU A 711 35.24 -24.81 18.11
C GLU A 711 36.44 -24.77 17.14
N SER A 712 37.14 -23.65 17.12
CA SER A 712 38.34 -23.43 16.31
C SER A 712 39.47 -24.36 16.74
N SER A 713 40.06 -25.09 15.80
CA SER A 713 41.16 -26.03 16.08
C SER A 713 42.23 -25.97 15.01
N GLY A 714 43.50 -25.90 15.43
CA GLY A 714 44.66 -26.00 14.51
C GLY A 714 44.91 -27.40 13.94
N ARG A 715 44.00 -28.36 14.19
CA ARG A 715 44.08 -29.74 13.67
C ARG A 715 43.22 -30.02 12.43
N TRP A 716 42.46 -29.03 11.95
CA TRP A 716 41.77 -29.15 10.66
C TRP A 716 42.79 -29.12 9.49
N PRO A 717 42.60 -29.90 8.41
CA PRO A 717 43.49 -29.87 7.24
C PRO A 717 43.45 -28.53 6.49
N ASP A 718 44.54 -28.12 5.83
CA ASP A 718 44.57 -26.96 4.91
C ASP A 718 44.26 -27.35 3.43
N ASP A 719 43.52 -28.44 3.24
CA ASP A 719 43.03 -28.92 1.94
C ASP A 719 41.51 -29.14 1.98
N LEU A 720 40.82 -28.74 0.91
CA LEU A 720 39.36 -28.79 0.83
C LEU A 720 38.82 -30.22 0.89
N ILE A 721 39.43 -31.16 0.15
CA ILE A 721 38.95 -32.56 0.08
C ILE A 721 39.18 -33.25 1.42
N ALA A 722 40.31 -32.98 2.06
CA ALA A 722 40.61 -33.45 3.41
C ALA A 722 39.61 -32.86 4.44
N ILE A 723 39.27 -31.57 4.36
CA ILE A 723 38.23 -30.95 5.20
C ILE A 723 36.88 -31.67 5.02
N GLN A 724 36.42 -31.92 3.79
CA GLN A 724 35.12 -32.61 3.58
C GLN A 724 35.13 -34.03 4.18
N LYS A 725 36.24 -34.77 4.03
CA LYS A 725 36.40 -36.09 4.68
C LYS A 725 36.41 -35.98 6.21
N THR A 726 37.06 -34.96 6.78
CA THR A 726 37.03 -34.70 8.23
C THR A 726 35.62 -34.37 8.71
N LYS A 727 34.85 -33.55 7.98
CA LYS A 727 33.43 -33.30 8.28
C LYS A 727 32.63 -34.60 8.27
N THR A 728 32.80 -35.45 7.26
CA THR A 728 32.12 -36.75 7.15
C THR A 728 32.41 -37.63 8.37
N ALA A 729 33.65 -37.63 8.87
CA ALA A 729 34.01 -38.34 10.10
C ALA A 729 33.35 -37.77 11.37
N PHE A 730 33.22 -36.44 11.48
CA PHE A 730 32.44 -35.81 12.56
C PHE A 730 30.95 -36.16 12.47
N LEU A 731 30.34 -36.12 11.27
CA LEU A 731 28.94 -36.50 11.05
C LEU A 731 28.69 -37.98 11.42
N LEU A 732 29.58 -38.89 11.03
CA LEU A 732 29.54 -40.30 11.44
C LEU A 732 29.63 -40.46 12.97
N LYS A 733 30.47 -39.68 13.65
CA LYS A 733 30.57 -39.73 15.12
C LYS A 733 29.33 -39.15 15.80
N MET A 734 28.71 -38.11 15.25
CA MET A 734 27.44 -37.56 15.73
C MET A 734 26.29 -38.56 15.57
N SER A 735 26.23 -39.26 14.42
CA SER A 735 25.30 -40.37 14.17
C SER A 735 25.42 -41.48 15.24
N GLU A 736 26.63 -42.00 15.47
CA GLU A 736 26.92 -43.03 16.48
C GLU A 736 26.47 -42.64 17.91
N LEU A 737 26.50 -41.36 18.25
CA LEU A 737 26.10 -40.84 19.57
C LEU A 737 24.58 -40.58 19.66
N LEU A 738 23.95 -40.06 18.60
CA LEU A 738 22.50 -39.83 18.55
C LEU A 738 21.68 -41.12 18.48
N GLU A 739 22.21 -42.16 17.83
CA GLU A 739 21.57 -43.49 17.80
C GLU A 739 21.59 -44.16 19.17
N LYS A 740 22.66 -43.97 19.96
CA LYS A 740 22.72 -44.39 21.38
C LYS A 740 21.73 -43.63 22.26
N ALA A 741 21.37 -42.40 21.89
CA ALA A 741 20.30 -41.63 22.51
C ALA A 741 18.89 -42.02 22.00
N GLY A 742 18.77 -43.02 21.12
CA GLY A 742 17.50 -43.54 20.62
C GLY A 742 16.89 -42.77 19.45
N THR A 743 17.64 -41.88 18.80
CA THR A 743 17.18 -41.12 17.63
C THR A 743 17.57 -41.83 16.34
N VAL A 744 16.70 -41.82 15.31
CA VAL A 744 17.02 -42.43 14.01
C VAL A 744 17.91 -41.49 13.21
N THR A 745 19.04 -41.97 12.70
CA THR A 745 19.93 -41.16 11.86
C THR A 745 20.30 -41.84 10.54
N ARG A 746 20.73 -41.04 9.55
CA ARG A 746 21.24 -41.51 8.26
C ARG A 746 22.32 -40.54 7.78
N ILE A 747 23.39 -41.06 7.15
CA ILE A 747 24.33 -40.22 6.41
C ILE A 747 23.89 -40.16 4.95
N GLY A 748 23.68 -38.94 4.44
CA GLY A 748 23.48 -38.66 3.03
C GLY A 748 24.77 -38.12 2.38
N LEU A 749 24.94 -38.37 1.09
CA LEU A 749 26.02 -37.82 0.29
C LEU A 749 25.48 -36.73 -0.65
N GLU A 750 26.31 -35.73 -0.94
CA GLU A 750 26.02 -34.61 -1.84
C GLU A 750 27.24 -34.36 -2.73
N ASN A 751 27.04 -33.74 -3.90
CA ASN A 751 28.12 -33.19 -4.74
C ASN A 751 29.27 -34.18 -5.04
N ILE A 752 28.94 -35.46 -5.30
CA ILE A 752 29.93 -36.56 -5.40
C ILE A 752 31.01 -36.27 -6.47
N ASP A 753 30.61 -35.70 -7.60
CA ASP A 753 31.49 -35.32 -8.71
C ASP A 753 32.27 -34.00 -8.48
N TYR A 754 31.94 -33.25 -7.42
CA TYR A 754 32.51 -31.94 -7.08
C TYR A 754 33.15 -31.97 -5.67
N PRO A 755 34.27 -32.68 -5.46
CA PRO A 755 34.84 -32.99 -4.13
C PRO A 755 35.37 -31.78 -3.33
N THR A 756 35.33 -30.57 -3.89
CA THR A 756 35.60 -29.30 -3.19
C THR A 756 34.37 -28.72 -2.50
N MET A 757 33.15 -29.13 -2.89
CA MET A 757 31.88 -28.73 -2.29
C MET A 757 31.53 -29.59 -1.06
N ASN A 758 30.42 -29.29 -0.38
CA ASN A 758 29.95 -30.10 0.76
C ASN A 758 29.62 -31.53 0.31
N SER A 759 30.32 -32.54 0.83
CA SER A 759 30.21 -33.92 0.37
C SER A 759 29.13 -34.76 1.07
N ALA A 760 28.63 -34.32 2.23
CA ALA A 760 27.77 -35.14 3.09
C ALA A 760 26.90 -34.33 4.07
N PHE A 761 25.80 -34.93 4.52
CA PHE A 761 24.96 -34.46 5.62
C PHE A 761 24.55 -35.59 6.55
N LEU A 762 24.20 -35.24 7.79
CA LEU A 762 23.57 -36.13 8.76
C LEU A 762 22.08 -35.81 8.82
N GLU A 763 21.25 -36.74 8.35
CA GLU A 763 19.80 -36.68 8.51
C GLU A 763 19.43 -37.26 9.88
N VAL A 764 18.63 -36.52 10.64
CA VAL A 764 18.15 -36.87 11.99
C VAL A 764 16.63 -36.88 11.95
N VAL A 765 16.00 -37.99 12.33
CA VAL A 765 14.55 -38.19 12.26
C VAL A 765 14.01 -38.62 13.61
N TYR A 766 13.00 -37.89 14.10
CA TYR A 766 12.33 -38.19 15.36
C TYR A 766 10.97 -38.87 15.14
N TYR A 767 10.59 -39.74 16.07
CA TYR A 767 9.27 -40.40 16.09
C TYR A 767 8.09 -39.42 16.20
N GLU A 768 8.31 -38.16 16.59
CA GLU A 768 7.29 -37.11 16.56
C GLU A 768 7.03 -36.52 15.14
N GLY A 769 7.73 -37.03 14.11
CA GLY A 769 7.55 -36.66 12.70
C GLY A 769 8.45 -35.52 12.22
N SER A 770 9.30 -34.96 13.07
CA SER A 770 10.27 -33.92 12.69
C SER A 770 11.57 -34.53 12.15
N ALA A 771 12.13 -33.91 11.10
CA ALA A 771 13.37 -34.32 10.48
C ALA A 771 14.29 -33.12 10.19
N PHE A 772 15.60 -33.33 10.27
CA PHE A 772 16.63 -32.28 10.11
C PHE A 772 17.82 -32.79 9.30
N ARG A 773 18.47 -31.92 8.53
CA ARG A 773 19.71 -32.20 7.77
C ARG A 773 20.85 -31.33 8.26
N ILE A 774 21.70 -31.93 9.09
CA ILE A 774 22.87 -31.29 9.69
C ILE A 774 24.03 -31.31 8.69
N ARG A 775 24.60 -30.14 8.40
CA ARG A 775 25.88 -29.98 7.69
C ARG A 775 26.83 -29.13 8.52
N ILE A 776 28.13 -29.39 8.37
CA ILE A 776 29.18 -28.71 9.14
C ILE A 776 29.72 -27.52 8.35
N TYR A 777 29.78 -26.35 8.98
CA TYR A 777 30.49 -25.17 8.48
C TYR A 777 31.92 -25.14 9.02
N HIS A 778 32.91 -24.93 8.14
CA HIS A 778 34.25 -24.56 8.53
C HIS A 778 34.68 -23.28 7.77
N ASP A 779 34.99 -22.25 8.54
CA ASP A 779 35.44 -20.93 8.11
C ASP A 779 36.67 -20.95 7.18
N ARG A 780 37.56 -21.94 7.31
CA ARG A 780 38.75 -22.07 6.47
C ARG A 780 38.44 -22.35 5.00
N GLU A 781 37.30 -22.98 4.70
CA GLU A 781 36.91 -23.37 3.33
C GLU A 781 36.80 -22.15 2.40
N GLN A 782 36.18 -21.06 2.86
CA GLN A 782 36.06 -19.83 2.08
C GLN A 782 37.45 -19.29 1.69
N THR A 783 38.36 -19.15 2.66
CA THR A 783 39.72 -18.66 2.41
C THR A 783 40.50 -19.56 1.44
N LEU A 784 40.27 -20.88 1.48
CA LEU A 784 40.92 -21.82 0.56
C LEU A 784 40.39 -21.70 -0.88
N LEU A 785 39.08 -21.51 -1.05
CA LEU A 785 38.45 -21.29 -2.35
C LEU A 785 38.86 -19.94 -2.96
N GLU A 786 38.86 -18.86 -2.17
CA GLU A 786 39.38 -17.54 -2.56
C GLU A 786 40.86 -17.61 -2.96
N ARG A 787 41.70 -18.30 -2.17
CA ARG A 787 43.12 -18.55 -2.46
C ARG A 787 43.32 -19.26 -3.80
N GLN A 788 42.42 -20.16 -4.20
CA GLN A 788 42.48 -20.82 -5.51
C GLN A 788 42.08 -19.88 -6.65
N LEU A 789 41.07 -19.01 -6.48
CA LEU A 789 40.68 -18.03 -7.51
C LEU A 789 41.73 -16.93 -7.74
N LEU A 790 42.57 -16.61 -6.75
CA LEU A 790 43.70 -15.71 -6.92
C LEU A 790 44.80 -16.26 -7.85
N ASN A 791 44.85 -17.58 -8.08
CA ASN A 791 45.76 -18.17 -9.04
C ASN A 791 45.33 -17.81 -10.49
N LYS A 792 46.27 -17.27 -11.27
CA LYS A 792 46.06 -16.90 -12.68
C LYS A 792 46.22 -18.07 -13.64
N ASP A 793 46.97 -19.10 -13.25
CA ASP A 793 47.25 -20.28 -14.08
C ASP A 793 46.17 -21.37 -13.94
N LEU A 794 45.08 -21.08 -13.22
CA LEU A 794 43.96 -22.00 -13.01
C LEU A 794 43.12 -22.14 -14.31
N PRO A 795 43.00 -23.34 -14.90
CA PRO A 795 42.24 -23.54 -16.14
C PRO A 795 40.77 -23.13 -16.01
N GLY A 796 40.19 -22.55 -17.07
CA GLY A 796 38.82 -21.99 -17.07
C GLY A 796 37.79 -22.85 -16.37
N LYS A 797 37.60 -24.11 -16.80
CA LYS A 797 36.64 -25.04 -16.17
C LYS A 797 36.86 -25.19 -14.66
N LYS A 798 38.10 -25.29 -14.20
CA LYS A 798 38.43 -25.38 -12.76
C LYS A 798 38.17 -24.06 -12.02
N ARG A 799 38.35 -22.92 -12.70
CA ARG A 799 37.98 -21.61 -12.17
C ARG A 799 36.47 -21.49 -12.00
N ASP A 800 35.69 -22.01 -12.95
CA ASP A 800 34.23 -22.06 -12.87
C ASP A 800 33.76 -23.00 -11.74
N GLU A 801 34.32 -24.21 -11.65
CA GLU A 801 34.08 -25.19 -10.58
C GLU A 801 34.36 -24.59 -9.18
N VAL A 802 35.49 -23.90 -8.99
CA VAL A 802 35.85 -23.24 -7.72
C VAL A 802 34.97 -22.02 -7.45
N THR A 803 34.55 -21.27 -8.47
CA THR A 803 33.64 -20.13 -8.30
C THR A 803 32.26 -20.60 -7.84
N ALA A 804 31.72 -21.66 -8.45
CA ALA A 804 30.47 -22.27 -8.02
C ALA A 804 30.56 -22.83 -6.58
N ALA A 805 31.68 -23.47 -6.23
CA ALA A 805 31.91 -23.96 -4.86
C ALA A 805 31.99 -22.82 -3.82
N LEU A 806 32.61 -21.69 -4.16
CA LEU A 806 32.66 -20.49 -3.31
C LEU A 806 31.28 -19.87 -3.11
N SER A 807 30.50 -19.73 -4.19
CA SER A 807 29.12 -19.24 -4.12
C SER A 807 28.25 -20.14 -3.26
N GLU A 808 28.26 -21.45 -3.52
CA GLU A 808 27.42 -22.40 -2.81
C GLU A 808 27.82 -22.55 -1.33
N HIS A 809 29.12 -22.42 -1.00
CA HIS A 809 29.58 -22.31 0.38
C HIS A 809 29.04 -21.04 1.06
N ARG A 810 29.20 -19.86 0.44
CA ARG A 810 28.71 -18.58 0.96
C ARG A 810 27.19 -18.59 1.12
N ARG A 811 26.44 -19.11 0.15
CA ARG A 811 24.98 -19.24 0.17
C ARG A 811 24.52 -20.14 1.32
N ARG A 812 25.01 -21.37 1.40
CA ARG A 812 24.53 -22.38 2.37
C ARG A 812 24.98 -22.11 3.81
N PHE A 813 26.24 -21.72 4.03
CA PHE A 813 26.82 -21.69 5.38
C PHE A 813 26.88 -20.30 6.02
N ILE A 814 26.86 -19.22 5.22
CA ILE A 814 27.03 -17.85 5.73
C ILE A 814 25.74 -17.05 5.55
N VAL A 815 25.29 -16.86 4.31
CA VAL A 815 24.17 -15.96 3.99
C VAL A 815 22.81 -16.60 4.33
N GLY A 816 22.63 -17.91 4.12
CA GLY A 816 21.39 -18.64 4.48
C GLY A 816 21.03 -18.58 5.98
N PRO A 817 21.97 -18.84 6.91
CA PRO A 817 21.73 -18.68 8.35
C PRO A 817 21.44 -17.23 8.76
N LEU A 818 22.12 -16.23 8.17
CA LEU A 818 21.85 -14.81 8.44
C LEU A 818 20.47 -14.38 7.92
N HIS A 819 20.12 -14.77 6.68
CA HIS A 819 18.79 -14.58 6.11
C HIS A 819 17.70 -15.21 7.01
N THR A 820 17.95 -16.41 7.52
CA THR A 820 17.04 -17.12 8.45
C THR A 820 16.78 -16.31 9.73
N GLN A 821 17.81 -15.74 10.35
CA GLN A 821 17.67 -14.88 11.53
C GLN A 821 16.90 -13.60 11.21
N GLU A 822 17.15 -12.98 10.06
CA GLU A 822 16.47 -11.75 9.63
C GLU A 822 14.99 -11.98 9.32
N VAL A 823 14.64 -13.06 8.59
CA VAL A 823 13.24 -13.41 8.30
C VAL A 823 12.49 -13.74 9.60
N GLN A 824 13.10 -14.43 10.56
CA GLN A 824 12.53 -14.64 11.90
C GLN A 824 12.26 -13.30 12.61
N LYS A 825 13.28 -12.45 12.74
CA LYS A 825 13.21 -11.12 13.40
C LYS A 825 12.10 -10.25 12.80
N LEU A 826 12.03 -10.20 11.48
CA LEU A 826 11.03 -9.41 10.76
C LEU A 826 9.63 -10.02 10.85
N SER A 827 9.48 -11.34 10.90
CA SER A 827 8.16 -11.98 11.05
C SER A 827 7.56 -11.78 12.45
N HIS A 828 8.39 -11.70 13.50
CA HIS A 828 7.93 -11.29 14.84
C HIS A 828 7.54 -9.81 14.90
N ARG A 829 8.25 -8.93 14.17
CA ARG A 829 7.91 -7.50 14.04
C ARG A 829 6.66 -7.26 13.20
N PHE A 830 6.42 -8.09 12.19
CA PHE A 830 5.34 -7.94 11.20
C PHE A 830 4.55 -9.24 11.05
N PRO A 831 3.49 -9.47 11.85
CA PRO A 831 2.74 -10.75 11.84
C PRO A 831 2.20 -11.17 10.47
N ALA A 832 1.88 -10.21 9.59
CA ALA A 832 1.40 -10.48 8.23
C ALA A 832 2.51 -10.85 7.23
N LEU A 833 3.80 -10.75 7.58
CA LEU A 833 4.92 -11.01 6.66
C LEU A 833 5.01 -12.50 6.28
N SER A 834 5.12 -13.40 7.27
CA SER A 834 5.14 -14.86 7.07
C SER A 834 4.01 -15.35 6.14
N PRO A 835 2.71 -15.09 6.42
CA PRO A 835 1.64 -15.52 5.52
C PRO A 835 1.66 -14.81 4.14
N SER A 836 2.16 -13.58 4.03
CA SER A 836 2.33 -12.91 2.71
C SER A 836 3.42 -13.56 1.86
N ILE A 837 4.58 -13.88 2.46
CA ILE A 837 5.67 -14.63 1.81
C ILE A 837 5.15 -15.97 1.29
N ARG A 838 4.43 -16.71 2.13
CA ARG A 838 3.89 -18.03 1.80
C ARG A 838 2.87 -17.96 0.67
N LEU A 839 2.07 -16.89 0.61
CA LEU A 839 1.14 -16.65 -0.50
C LEU A 839 1.86 -16.28 -1.79
N LEU A 840 2.96 -15.51 -1.73
CA LEU A 840 3.79 -15.18 -2.90
C LEU A 840 4.54 -16.40 -3.45
N LYS A 841 5.14 -17.23 -2.58
CA LYS A 841 5.76 -18.50 -2.99
C LYS A 841 4.73 -19.44 -3.63
N ARG A 842 3.53 -19.55 -3.04
CA ARG A 842 2.41 -20.30 -3.64
C ARG A 842 2.01 -19.73 -5.01
N TRP A 843 2.02 -18.41 -5.17
CA TRP A 843 1.75 -17.75 -6.46
C TRP A 843 2.80 -18.12 -7.51
N PHE A 844 4.09 -18.03 -7.19
CA PHE A 844 5.17 -18.48 -8.08
C PHE A 844 5.04 -19.97 -8.45
N GLN A 845 4.72 -20.85 -7.49
CA GLN A 845 4.45 -22.27 -7.75
C GLN A 845 3.28 -22.46 -8.72
N THR A 846 2.15 -21.77 -8.51
CA THR A 846 1.00 -21.88 -9.44
C THR A 846 1.29 -21.37 -10.85
N HIS A 847 2.32 -20.52 -11.03
CA HIS A 847 2.80 -20.07 -12.34
C HIS A 847 3.99 -20.87 -12.88
N LEU A 848 4.35 -21.99 -12.24
CA LEU A 848 5.45 -22.92 -12.58
C LEU A 848 6.86 -22.31 -12.42
N LEU A 849 7.00 -21.24 -11.61
CA LEU A 849 8.23 -20.45 -11.50
C LEU A 849 9.10 -20.78 -10.27
N SER A 850 8.65 -21.68 -9.39
CA SER A 850 9.30 -22.00 -8.10
C SER A 850 10.68 -22.65 -8.20
N ARG A 851 11.13 -23.07 -9.40
CA ARG A 851 12.50 -23.54 -9.63
C ARG A 851 13.48 -22.47 -10.12
N GLU A 852 12.98 -21.44 -10.80
CA GLU A 852 13.78 -20.30 -11.30
C GLU A 852 13.78 -19.11 -10.33
N ILE A 853 12.81 -19.06 -9.40
CA ILE A 853 12.74 -18.10 -8.30
C ILE A 853 13.06 -18.84 -7.00
N SER A 854 14.24 -18.57 -6.43
CA SER A 854 14.63 -19.12 -5.12
C SER A 854 13.67 -18.69 -4.02
N GLU A 855 13.51 -19.53 -2.99
CA GLU A 855 12.62 -19.22 -1.87
C GLU A 855 13.05 -17.93 -1.14
N GLU A 856 14.37 -17.73 -1.00
CA GLU A 856 14.95 -16.52 -0.42
C GLU A 856 14.71 -15.27 -1.28
N LEU A 857 14.69 -15.38 -2.62
CA LEU A 857 14.33 -14.25 -3.50
C LEU A 857 12.87 -13.84 -3.30
N ALA A 858 11.94 -14.79 -3.18
CA ALA A 858 10.53 -14.50 -2.88
C ALA A 858 10.33 -13.93 -1.46
N GLU A 859 11.13 -14.40 -0.48
CA GLU A 859 11.19 -13.82 0.86
C GLU A 859 11.66 -12.36 0.81
N LEU A 860 12.76 -12.07 0.13
CA LEU A 860 13.33 -10.73 -0.01
C LEU A 860 12.39 -9.76 -0.74
N MET A 861 11.76 -10.18 -1.85
CA MET A 861 10.75 -9.37 -2.55
C MET A 861 9.62 -8.94 -1.62
N THR A 862 9.14 -9.85 -0.75
CA THR A 862 8.10 -9.53 0.22
C THR A 862 8.63 -8.65 1.36
N ILE A 863 9.83 -8.93 1.87
CA ILE A 863 10.48 -8.15 2.94
C ILE A 863 10.62 -6.68 2.53
N ARG A 864 11.01 -6.38 1.28
CA ARG A 864 11.07 -5.00 0.76
C ARG A 864 9.76 -4.25 1.00
N THR A 865 8.62 -4.87 0.67
CA THR A 865 7.28 -4.30 0.84
C THR A 865 6.93 -3.97 2.30
N PHE A 866 7.49 -4.69 3.28
CA PHE A 866 7.26 -4.47 4.71
C PHE A 866 8.30 -3.54 5.37
N VAL A 867 9.50 -3.39 4.80
CA VAL A 867 10.61 -2.62 5.38
C VAL A 867 10.80 -1.25 4.70
N ALA A 868 10.63 -1.16 3.38
CA ALA A 868 10.89 0.06 2.60
C ALA A 868 9.68 1.01 2.49
N THR A 869 8.46 0.55 2.80
CA THR A 869 7.25 1.39 2.69
C THR A 869 7.03 2.24 3.94
N SER A 870 6.64 3.51 3.75
CA SER A 870 6.32 4.47 4.84
C SER A 870 5.21 4.02 5.80
N SER A 871 4.41 3.03 5.40
CA SER A 871 3.32 2.45 6.17
C SER A 871 3.26 0.94 5.90
N PRO A 872 3.77 0.09 6.81
CA PRO A 872 3.92 -1.34 6.55
C PRO A 872 2.55 -2.05 6.45
N PRO A 873 2.42 -3.09 5.62
CA PRO A 873 1.19 -3.86 5.50
C PRO A 873 0.81 -4.55 6.83
N ASN A 874 -0.47 -4.53 7.19
CA ASN A 874 -0.99 -5.16 8.40
C ASN A 874 -1.94 -6.34 8.09
N SER A 875 -2.10 -6.73 6.81
CA SER A 875 -2.83 -7.93 6.40
C SER A 875 -2.11 -8.71 5.28
N VAL A 876 -2.53 -9.95 5.07
CA VAL A 876 -2.02 -10.82 3.97
C VAL A 876 -2.41 -10.25 2.60
N MET A 877 -3.57 -9.59 2.50
CA MET A 877 -4.03 -8.94 1.28
C MET A 877 -3.12 -7.77 0.91
N SER A 878 -2.91 -6.81 1.82
CA SER A 878 -2.08 -5.64 1.54
C SER A 878 -0.61 -6.02 1.34
N GLY A 879 -0.09 -6.99 2.09
CA GLY A 879 1.27 -7.51 1.93
C GLY A 879 1.51 -8.15 0.55
N PHE A 880 0.63 -9.06 0.13
CA PHE A 880 0.72 -9.73 -1.17
C PHE A 880 0.49 -8.75 -2.35
N LEU A 881 -0.58 -7.95 -2.30
CA LEU A 881 -0.93 -7.05 -3.41
C LEU A 881 0.10 -5.93 -3.60
N ARG A 882 0.61 -5.32 -2.53
CA ARG A 882 1.68 -4.32 -2.65
C ARG A 882 3.00 -4.91 -3.15
N THR A 883 3.28 -6.18 -2.83
CA THR A 883 4.47 -6.88 -3.35
C THR A 883 4.35 -7.13 -4.86
N LEU A 884 3.17 -7.57 -5.34
CA LEU A 884 2.91 -7.66 -6.78
C LEU A 884 2.95 -6.27 -7.46
N HIS A 885 2.45 -5.22 -6.80
CA HIS A 885 2.54 -3.85 -7.30
C HIS A 885 4.00 -3.41 -7.51
N PHE A 886 4.87 -3.60 -6.51
CA PHE A 886 6.32 -3.41 -6.62
C PHE A 886 6.93 -4.21 -7.78
N ILE A 887 6.69 -5.52 -7.86
CA ILE A 887 7.25 -6.40 -8.91
C ILE A 887 6.77 -5.99 -10.32
N SER A 888 5.58 -5.38 -10.42
CA SER A 888 5.02 -4.89 -11.69
C SER A 888 5.68 -3.60 -12.18
N LEU A 889 6.19 -2.76 -11.28
CA LEU A 889 6.79 -1.46 -11.61
C LEU A 889 8.31 -1.58 -11.78
N TRP A 890 8.98 -2.32 -10.88
CA TRP A 890 10.44 -2.46 -10.84
C TRP A 890 11.07 -2.87 -12.18
N ASP A 891 11.85 -1.97 -12.79
CA ASP A 891 12.76 -2.35 -13.88
C ASP A 891 14.12 -2.78 -13.33
N TRP A 892 14.18 -4.06 -12.95
CA TRP A 892 15.38 -4.77 -12.52
C TRP A 892 16.57 -4.68 -13.49
N ARG A 893 16.38 -4.19 -14.73
CA ARG A 893 17.47 -3.87 -15.65
C ARG A 893 18.24 -2.62 -15.23
N ALA A 894 17.51 -1.59 -14.80
CA ALA A 894 18.01 -0.24 -14.54
C ALA A 894 18.37 0.00 -13.06
N GLU A 895 17.68 -0.65 -12.11
CA GLU A 895 17.90 -0.43 -10.68
C GLU A 895 17.90 -1.70 -9.81
N PRO A 896 18.71 -1.74 -8.72
CA PRO A 896 18.65 -2.78 -7.69
C PRO A 896 17.51 -2.52 -6.68
N ALA A 897 16.87 -3.58 -6.18
CA ALA A 897 15.84 -3.46 -5.15
C ALA A 897 16.48 -3.43 -3.74
N VAL A 898 16.85 -2.27 -3.23
CA VAL A 898 17.53 -2.13 -1.93
C VAL A 898 16.63 -2.48 -0.73
N ILE A 899 17.20 -3.14 0.28
CA ILE A 899 16.57 -3.39 1.60
C ILE A 899 17.56 -3.03 2.73
N GLY A 900 17.13 -2.18 3.66
CA GLY A 900 17.97 -1.68 4.78
C GLY A 900 18.64 -0.33 4.46
N THR A 901 19.39 0.22 5.43
CA THR A 901 19.96 1.59 5.32
C THR A 901 21.44 1.63 4.97
N VAL A 902 22.13 0.49 5.07
CA VAL A 902 23.60 0.40 4.99
C VAL A 902 24.13 0.32 3.54
N ALA A 903 23.26 0.02 2.57
CA ALA A 903 23.63 -0.33 1.20
C ALA A 903 24.02 0.86 0.31
N LYS A 904 24.81 1.83 0.82
CA LYS A 904 25.23 3.05 0.08
C LYS A 904 25.90 2.76 -1.26
N ASN A 905 26.73 1.71 -1.33
CA ASN A 905 27.44 1.31 -2.54
C ASN A 905 26.62 0.33 -3.42
N ALA A 906 25.32 0.11 -3.14
CA ALA A 906 24.47 -0.80 -3.93
C ALA A 906 24.35 -0.38 -5.39
N SER A 907 24.19 0.93 -5.65
CA SER A 907 24.12 1.45 -7.02
C SER A 907 25.44 1.23 -7.76
N GLU A 908 26.58 1.58 -7.15
CA GLU A 908 27.93 1.34 -7.71
C GLU A 908 28.19 -0.15 -7.99
N THR A 909 27.76 -1.02 -7.07
CA THR A 909 27.92 -2.48 -7.18
C THR A 909 27.03 -3.05 -8.29
N PHE A 910 25.78 -2.58 -8.39
CA PHE A 910 24.86 -2.92 -9.48
C PHE A 910 25.39 -2.44 -10.82
N ASP A 911 25.95 -1.23 -10.88
CA ASP A 911 26.62 -0.67 -12.05
C ASP A 911 27.80 -1.55 -12.50
N ALA A 912 28.64 -1.99 -11.55
CA ALA A 912 29.74 -2.91 -11.82
C ALA A 912 29.22 -4.27 -12.35
N ILE A 913 28.16 -4.81 -11.75
CA ILE A 913 27.49 -6.05 -12.22
C ILE A 913 26.97 -5.85 -13.65
N ARG A 914 26.25 -4.76 -13.94
CA ARG A 914 25.69 -4.46 -15.27
C ARG A 914 26.76 -4.16 -16.33
N LYS A 915 27.91 -3.60 -15.94
CA LYS A 915 29.08 -3.45 -16.80
C LYS A 915 29.76 -4.80 -17.08
N SER A 916 29.74 -5.74 -16.14
CA SER A 916 30.31 -7.09 -16.31
C SER A 916 29.39 -8.06 -17.06
N ASP A 917 28.07 -7.91 -16.94
CA ASP A 917 27.04 -8.69 -17.63
C ASP A 917 25.99 -7.77 -18.30
N PRO A 918 26.33 -7.06 -19.39
CA PRO A 918 25.38 -6.20 -20.11
C PRO A 918 24.25 -6.98 -20.80
N ALA A 919 24.49 -8.26 -21.08
CA ALA A 919 23.49 -9.17 -21.60
C ALA A 919 22.44 -9.53 -20.55
N ILE A 920 22.76 -9.44 -19.25
CA ILE A 920 21.95 -9.88 -18.11
C ILE A 920 21.66 -11.38 -18.22
N ASN A 921 22.72 -12.18 -18.30
CA ASN A 921 22.69 -13.64 -18.40
C ASN A 921 22.57 -14.33 -17.03
N ARG A 922 23.22 -13.79 -15.99
CA ARG A 922 23.20 -14.33 -14.61
C ARG A 922 22.26 -13.56 -13.71
N HIS A 923 22.66 -12.34 -13.31
CA HIS A 923 21.99 -11.61 -12.24
C HIS A 923 20.88 -10.70 -12.76
N ALA A 924 19.76 -11.29 -13.18
CA ALA A 924 18.60 -10.55 -13.66
C ALA A 924 17.99 -9.67 -12.56
N MET A 925 17.67 -10.28 -11.42
CA MET A 925 17.18 -9.57 -10.24
C MET A 925 18.30 -9.46 -9.21
N VAL A 926 18.47 -8.27 -8.63
CA VAL A 926 19.52 -7.96 -7.65
C VAL A 926 18.85 -7.24 -6.47
N ILE A 927 18.93 -7.83 -5.28
CA ILE A 927 18.25 -7.34 -4.07
C ILE A 927 19.26 -7.26 -2.91
N PRO A 928 20.06 -6.18 -2.82
CA PRO A 928 21.10 -6.05 -1.81
C PRO A 928 20.53 -5.78 -0.43
N THR A 929 21.19 -6.36 0.59
CA THR A 929 20.82 -6.30 2.00
C THR A 929 22.06 -6.01 2.87
N GLU A 930 21.85 -5.80 4.17
CA GLU A 930 22.95 -5.55 5.12
C GLU A 930 23.89 -6.76 5.30
N TYR A 931 23.42 -7.99 5.02
CA TYR A 931 24.19 -9.25 5.13
C TYR A 931 24.54 -9.87 3.76
N ASP A 932 23.90 -9.43 2.67
CA ASP A 932 24.39 -9.60 1.30
C ASP A 932 24.41 -8.25 0.56
N PRO A 933 25.48 -7.45 0.72
CA PRO A 933 25.63 -6.16 0.03
C PRO A 933 25.70 -6.29 -1.50
N THR A 934 26.07 -7.46 -2.02
CA THR A 934 26.09 -7.76 -3.45
C THR A 934 24.70 -8.03 -4.01
N GLY A 935 23.76 -8.54 -3.21
CA GLY A 935 22.37 -8.82 -3.60
C GLY A 935 22.21 -9.91 -4.66
N THR A 936 23.24 -10.73 -4.88
CA THR A 936 23.32 -11.77 -5.92
C THR A 936 23.35 -13.20 -5.38
N THR A 937 23.55 -13.42 -4.07
CA THR A 937 23.79 -14.77 -3.52
C THR A 937 22.59 -15.72 -3.71
N PHE A 938 21.38 -15.16 -3.76
CA PHE A 938 20.15 -15.90 -4.02
C PHE A 938 19.66 -15.82 -5.48
N THR A 939 20.43 -15.16 -6.37
CA THR A 939 20.07 -14.94 -7.78
C THR A 939 21.14 -15.34 -8.79
N GLU A 940 22.13 -16.15 -8.38
CA GLU A 940 23.20 -16.65 -9.28
C GLU A 940 22.73 -17.75 -10.24
N PHE A 941 21.84 -18.63 -9.78
CA PHE A 941 21.30 -19.75 -10.57
C PHE A 941 19.97 -19.43 -11.28
N GLY A 942 19.39 -18.25 -11.05
CA GLY A 942 18.11 -17.81 -11.60
C GLY A 942 17.51 -16.64 -10.81
N PRO A 943 16.49 -15.93 -11.34
CA PRO A 943 15.79 -16.23 -12.59
C PRO A 943 16.56 -15.78 -13.83
N ARG A 944 16.48 -16.56 -14.92
CA ARG A 944 16.95 -16.11 -16.24
C ARG A 944 16.21 -14.84 -16.68
N LYS A 945 16.83 -14.01 -17.52
CA LYS A 945 16.28 -12.75 -18.06
C LYS A 945 14.83 -12.86 -18.57
N VAL A 946 14.50 -13.97 -19.23
CA VAL A 946 13.15 -14.25 -19.75
C VAL A 946 12.13 -14.56 -18.65
N VAL A 947 12.56 -15.23 -17.57
CA VAL A 947 11.70 -15.52 -16.41
C VAL A 947 11.48 -14.24 -15.59
N ALA A 948 12.53 -13.43 -15.37
CA ALA A 948 12.41 -12.12 -14.74
C ALA A 948 11.41 -11.21 -15.49
N ALA A 949 11.45 -11.20 -16.83
CA ALA A 949 10.48 -10.47 -17.65
C ALA A 949 9.05 -11.04 -17.53
N ARG A 950 8.89 -12.37 -17.46
CA ARG A 950 7.60 -13.04 -17.27
C ARG A 950 7.00 -12.78 -15.89
N VAL A 951 7.82 -12.74 -14.84
CA VAL A 951 7.42 -12.36 -13.47
C VAL A 951 6.83 -10.95 -13.46
N THR A 952 7.50 -9.96 -14.05
CA THR A 952 6.98 -8.59 -14.19
C THR A 952 5.66 -8.56 -14.98
N ALA A 953 5.55 -9.33 -16.08
CA ALA A 953 4.33 -9.39 -16.89
C ALA A 953 3.14 -10.04 -16.15
N LEU A 954 3.37 -11.14 -15.43
CA LEU A 954 2.36 -11.80 -14.61
C LEU A 954 1.90 -10.92 -13.44
N ALA A 955 2.81 -10.18 -12.80
CA ALA A 955 2.48 -9.23 -11.75
C ALA A 955 1.58 -8.09 -12.27
N ARG A 956 1.92 -7.51 -13.45
CA ARG A 956 1.07 -6.52 -14.15
C ARG A 956 -0.33 -7.06 -14.45
N SER A 957 -0.44 -8.31 -14.88
CA SER A 957 -1.74 -8.97 -15.13
C SER A 957 -2.54 -9.23 -13.85
N ALA A 958 -1.87 -9.69 -12.78
CA ALA A 958 -2.51 -10.04 -11.51
C ALA A 958 -3.16 -8.85 -10.80
N ILE A 959 -2.59 -7.64 -10.93
CA ILE A 959 -3.09 -6.40 -10.31
C ILE A 959 -4.54 -6.08 -10.73
N GLY A 960 -4.90 -6.27 -12.00
CA GLY A 960 -6.26 -6.08 -12.50
C GLY A 960 -7.22 -7.24 -12.20
N ALA A 961 -6.72 -8.36 -11.69
CA ALA A 961 -7.46 -9.61 -11.61
C ALA A 961 -8.33 -9.74 -10.33
N SER A 962 -9.23 -10.72 -10.33
CA SER A 962 -9.87 -11.22 -9.11
C SER A 962 -8.93 -12.20 -8.39
N PHE A 963 -9.07 -12.35 -7.07
CA PHE A 963 -8.21 -13.23 -6.26
C PHE A 963 -8.06 -14.65 -6.84
N LYS A 964 -9.16 -15.27 -7.29
CA LYS A 964 -9.12 -16.60 -7.91
C LYS A 964 -8.27 -16.62 -9.19
N ASN A 965 -8.41 -15.60 -10.02
CA ASN A 965 -7.73 -15.52 -11.31
C ASN A 965 -6.22 -15.27 -11.18
N MET A 966 -5.76 -14.68 -10.05
CA MET A 966 -4.33 -14.47 -9.79
C MET A 966 -3.53 -15.80 -9.72
N PHE A 967 -4.18 -16.90 -9.36
CA PHE A 967 -3.58 -18.24 -9.19
C PHE A 967 -3.93 -19.21 -10.33
N ILE A 968 -4.34 -18.69 -11.50
CA ILE A 968 -4.56 -19.48 -12.72
C ILE A 968 -3.43 -19.17 -13.70
N SER A 969 -2.63 -20.17 -14.06
CA SER A 969 -1.57 -20.04 -15.07
C SER A 969 -2.03 -20.47 -16.46
N SER A 970 -1.42 -19.89 -17.49
CA SER A 970 -1.60 -20.28 -18.88
C SER A 970 -0.51 -21.26 -19.31
N THR A 971 -0.89 -22.47 -19.69
CA THR A 971 0.04 -23.43 -20.32
C THR A 971 0.34 -23.09 -21.79
N LYS A 972 -0.43 -22.18 -22.42
CA LYS A 972 -0.32 -21.87 -23.86
C LYS A 972 0.99 -21.18 -24.26
N ASP A 973 1.72 -20.63 -23.29
CA ASP A 973 2.97 -19.93 -23.54
C ASP A 973 4.16 -20.89 -23.72
N TYR A 974 4.02 -22.15 -23.32
CA TYR A 974 5.04 -23.20 -23.44
C TYR A 974 4.99 -23.87 -24.81
N ASP A 975 6.04 -24.63 -25.15
CA ASP A 975 6.09 -25.39 -26.39
C ASP A 975 5.53 -26.81 -26.21
N PHE A 976 5.70 -27.38 -25.01
CA PHE A 976 5.08 -28.64 -24.60
C PHE A 976 4.83 -28.69 -23.08
N VAL A 977 3.89 -29.55 -22.66
CA VAL A 977 3.58 -29.84 -21.25
C VAL A 977 3.47 -31.33 -21.02
N MET A 978 4.14 -31.82 -19.98
CA MET A 978 4.15 -33.20 -19.54
C MET A 978 3.33 -33.31 -18.26
N TYR A 979 2.49 -34.34 -18.17
CA TYR A 979 1.56 -34.53 -17.05
C TYR A 979 2.04 -35.68 -16.19
N ILE A 980 2.24 -35.42 -14.89
CA ILE A 980 2.73 -36.42 -13.93
C ILE A 980 1.55 -37.25 -13.43
N GLU A 981 1.75 -38.57 -13.34
CA GLU A 981 0.75 -39.49 -12.81
C GLU A 981 0.49 -39.20 -11.31
N PRO A 982 -0.77 -39.01 -10.86
CA PRO A 982 -1.10 -38.61 -9.48
C PRO A 982 -0.63 -39.52 -8.33
N LYS A 983 0.00 -40.67 -8.65
CA LYS A 983 0.68 -41.55 -7.69
C LYS A 983 2.11 -41.10 -7.35
N TYR A 984 2.72 -40.22 -8.16
CA TYR A 984 4.05 -39.64 -7.95
C TYR A 984 4.04 -38.15 -7.61
N THR A 985 2.96 -37.42 -7.93
CA THR A 985 2.79 -36.03 -7.50
C THR A 985 2.82 -35.91 -5.97
N LEU A 986 3.32 -34.79 -5.45
CA LEU A 986 3.30 -34.50 -4.01
C LEU A 986 1.88 -34.66 -3.43
N PRO A 987 1.71 -35.26 -2.23
CA PRO A 987 0.39 -35.56 -1.67
C PRO A 987 -0.32 -34.28 -1.16
N GLY A 988 -0.88 -33.51 -2.09
CA GLY A 988 -1.56 -32.25 -1.81
C GLY A 988 -2.66 -32.41 -0.75
N ILE A 989 -2.71 -31.45 0.19
CA ILE A 989 -3.46 -31.50 1.45
C ILE A 989 -4.92 -31.93 1.23
N ARG A 990 -5.20 -33.23 1.41
CA ARG A 990 -6.56 -33.76 1.42
C ARG A 990 -7.24 -33.32 2.71
N SER A 991 -8.14 -32.34 2.58
CA SER A 991 -9.02 -31.87 3.67
C SER A 991 -10.08 -32.90 4.08
N LYS A 992 -9.64 -34.11 4.44
CA LYS A 992 -10.40 -35.10 5.21
C LYS A 992 -9.83 -35.11 6.63
N SER A 993 -10.33 -34.22 7.48
CA SER A 993 -10.14 -34.32 8.92
C SER A 993 -10.72 -35.65 9.39
N SER A 994 -9.86 -36.62 9.72
CA SER A 994 -10.30 -37.86 10.36
C SER A 994 -10.90 -37.50 11.71
N LYS A 995 -12.22 -37.66 11.86
CA LYS A 995 -12.99 -37.22 13.05
C LYS A 995 -12.62 -37.94 14.37
N PHE A 996 -11.61 -38.82 14.35
CA PHE A 996 -11.21 -39.68 15.44
C PHE A 996 -9.70 -39.58 15.66
N LYS A 997 -9.28 -39.05 16.82
CA LYS A 997 -7.87 -39.03 17.26
C LYS A 997 -7.24 -40.42 17.27
N ASN A 998 -8.08 -41.43 17.47
CA ASN A 998 -7.78 -42.86 17.52
C ASN A 998 -7.04 -43.35 16.26
N LEU A 999 -7.26 -42.71 15.10
CA LEU A 999 -6.66 -43.06 13.81
C LEU A 999 -5.38 -42.28 13.48
N GLN A 1000 -4.95 -41.34 14.34
CA GLN A 1000 -3.81 -40.45 14.07
C GLN A 1000 -2.46 -41.00 14.57
N LYS A 1001 -2.45 -42.15 15.25
CA LYS A 1001 -1.22 -42.88 15.61
C LYS A 1001 -0.88 -43.92 14.54
N THR A 1002 -0.45 -43.44 13.37
CA THR A 1002 0.37 -44.27 12.48
C THR A 1002 1.81 -44.18 12.99
N GLU A 1003 2.40 -45.30 13.37
CA GLU A 1003 3.83 -45.33 13.68
C GLU A 1003 4.63 -45.12 12.39
N ILE A 1004 5.61 -44.22 12.41
CA ILE A 1004 6.43 -43.88 11.24
C ILE A 1004 7.21 -45.12 10.82
N THR A 1005 6.93 -45.66 9.64
CA THR A 1005 7.57 -46.91 9.22
C THR A 1005 8.97 -46.65 8.63
N PRO A 1006 9.86 -47.66 8.62
CA PRO A 1006 11.13 -47.56 7.90
C PRO A 1006 10.96 -47.24 6.40
N GLN A 1007 9.81 -47.57 5.79
CA GLN A 1007 9.52 -47.22 4.40
C GLN A 1007 9.16 -45.74 4.21
N ASP A 1008 8.57 -45.08 5.21
CA ASP A 1008 8.29 -43.65 5.19
C ASP A 1008 9.58 -42.85 5.38
N ILE A 1009 10.45 -43.30 6.29
CA ILE A 1009 11.82 -42.75 6.45
C ILE A 1009 12.65 -42.97 5.18
N ALA A 1010 12.52 -44.11 4.50
CA ALA A 1010 13.22 -44.35 3.23
C ALA A 1010 12.80 -43.40 2.10
N LYS A 1011 11.55 -42.90 2.11
CA LYS A 1011 11.00 -41.94 1.12
C LYS A 1011 11.12 -40.48 1.56
N LEU A 1012 11.65 -40.21 2.74
CA LEU A 1012 11.77 -38.87 3.31
C LEU A 1012 12.64 -37.97 2.43
N GLY A 1013 12.15 -36.77 2.10
CA GLY A 1013 12.84 -35.84 1.22
C GLY A 1013 12.82 -36.20 -0.27
N LEU A 1014 12.16 -37.30 -0.68
CA LEU A 1014 12.02 -37.65 -2.09
C LEU A 1014 10.85 -36.89 -2.73
N ASN A 1015 11.15 -36.09 -3.74
CA ASN A 1015 10.18 -35.37 -4.56
C ASN A 1015 10.35 -35.80 -6.02
N VAL A 1016 9.67 -36.87 -6.43
CA VAL A 1016 9.82 -37.50 -7.76
C VAL A 1016 9.65 -36.49 -8.91
N PRO A 1017 8.64 -35.57 -8.90
CA PRO A 1017 8.55 -34.47 -9.85
C PRO A 1017 9.83 -33.63 -9.99
N ASP A 1018 10.41 -33.17 -8.89
CA ASP A 1018 11.59 -32.30 -8.94
C ASP A 1018 12.86 -33.09 -9.29
N THR A 1019 13.06 -34.28 -8.74
CA THR A 1019 14.22 -35.13 -9.05
C THR A 1019 14.24 -35.57 -10.52
N PHE A 1020 13.08 -35.85 -11.12
CA PHE A 1020 12.98 -36.11 -12.55
C PHE A 1020 13.28 -34.84 -13.38
N VAL A 1021 12.88 -33.66 -12.90
CA VAL A 1021 13.25 -32.38 -13.53
C VAL A 1021 14.74 -32.05 -13.35
N ASP A 1022 15.39 -32.46 -12.26
CA ASP A 1022 16.83 -32.35 -12.06
C ASP A 1022 17.57 -33.15 -13.15
N GLU A 1023 17.27 -34.45 -13.29
CA GLU A 1023 17.83 -35.34 -14.32
C GLU A 1023 17.58 -34.81 -15.75
N LEU A 1024 16.40 -34.25 -16.01
CA LEU A 1024 16.09 -33.61 -17.30
C LEU A 1024 16.90 -32.32 -17.55
N ASN A 1025 17.24 -31.54 -16.52
CA ASN A 1025 18.11 -30.37 -16.68
C ASN A 1025 19.57 -30.79 -16.92
N ASP A 1026 20.06 -31.84 -16.24
CA ASP A 1026 21.42 -32.36 -16.44
C ASP A 1026 21.63 -32.90 -17.87
N ILE A 1027 20.60 -33.52 -18.47
CA ILE A 1027 20.67 -34.07 -19.83
C ILE A 1027 20.34 -33.00 -20.90
N TYR A 1028 19.33 -32.15 -20.68
CA TYR A 1028 18.77 -31.29 -21.74
C TYR A 1028 18.80 -29.78 -21.46
N GLY A 1029 19.35 -29.29 -20.33
CA GLY A 1029 19.25 -27.90 -19.87
C GLY A 1029 19.82 -26.81 -20.81
N ASP A 1030 20.74 -27.20 -21.72
CA ASP A 1030 21.25 -26.35 -22.82
C ASP A 1030 20.21 -26.13 -23.95
N THR A 1031 19.22 -27.03 -24.05
CA THR A 1031 18.23 -27.11 -25.15
C THR A 1031 16.81 -26.83 -24.71
N VAL A 1032 16.47 -27.12 -23.45
CA VAL A 1032 15.14 -26.94 -22.88
C VAL A 1032 15.25 -26.24 -21.53
N ILE A 1033 14.35 -25.31 -21.27
CA ILE A 1033 14.11 -24.74 -19.94
C ILE A 1033 12.86 -25.41 -19.38
N PHE A 1034 13.00 -26.13 -18.26
CA PHE A 1034 11.91 -26.87 -17.62
C PHE A 1034 11.30 -26.10 -16.43
N PHE A 1035 9.98 -26.16 -16.30
CA PHE A 1035 9.17 -25.45 -15.31
C PHE A 1035 8.19 -26.44 -14.66
N THR A 1036 7.96 -26.41 -13.34
CA THR A 1036 7.06 -27.36 -12.66
C THR A 1036 6.39 -26.75 -11.43
N ASP A 1037 5.21 -27.28 -11.08
CA ASP A 1037 4.48 -27.03 -9.82
C ASP A 1037 4.44 -28.27 -8.91
N GLY A 1038 4.94 -29.42 -9.39
CA GLY A 1038 4.81 -30.74 -8.78
C GLY A 1038 3.73 -31.64 -9.39
N ASN A 1039 2.91 -31.13 -10.32
CA ASN A 1039 1.84 -31.87 -11.02
C ASN A 1039 2.05 -31.93 -12.54
N ILE A 1040 2.59 -30.86 -13.13
CA ILE A 1040 2.93 -30.77 -14.55
C ILE A 1040 4.34 -30.22 -14.74
N ILE A 1041 5.02 -30.67 -15.80
CA ILE A 1041 6.33 -30.15 -16.21
C ILE A 1041 6.17 -29.52 -17.59
N ALA A 1042 6.38 -28.21 -17.70
CA ALA A 1042 6.30 -27.46 -18.94
C ALA A 1042 7.69 -27.15 -19.50
N GLY A 1043 7.83 -27.18 -20.83
CA GLY A 1043 9.11 -26.97 -21.52
C GLY A 1043 9.08 -25.77 -22.49
N LEU A 1044 10.20 -25.05 -22.54
CA LEU A 1044 10.52 -24.10 -23.60
C LEU A 1044 11.82 -24.49 -24.29
N TRP A 1045 11.84 -24.54 -25.62
CA TRP A 1045 13.06 -24.74 -26.40
C TRP A 1045 13.95 -23.48 -26.34
N ASN A 1046 15.26 -23.67 -26.19
CA ASN A 1046 16.24 -22.59 -26.27
C ASN A 1046 16.36 -22.10 -27.73
N PRO A 1047 15.99 -20.84 -28.07
CA PRO A 1047 16.04 -20.34 -29.45
C PRO A 1047 17.44 -20.40 -30.04
N SER A 1048 18.48 -20.34 -29.21
CA SER A 1048 19.88 -20.47 -29.61
C SER A 1048 20.21 -21.86 -30.18
N SER A 1049 19.51 -22.90 -29.73
CA SER A 1049 19.68 -24.30 -30.13
C SER A 1049 18.72 -24.69 -31.26
N GLU A 1050 17.60 -23.97 -31.40
CA GLU A 1050 16.68 -24.06 -32.53
C GLU A 1050 17.22 -23.36 -33.80
N SER A 1051 17.95 -22.25 -33.66
CA SER A 1051 18.57 -21.55 -34.78
C SER A 1051 19.69 -22.40 -35.41
N GLY A 1052 19.32 -23.13 -36.48
CA GLY A 1052 20.13 -24.21 -37.07
C GLY A 1052 21.59 -23.86 -37.36
N ARG A 1053 22.48 -24.79 -37.00
CA ARG A 1053 23.94 -24.61 -36.88
C ARG A 1053 24.70 -25.55 -37.83
N ARG A 1054 25.94 -25.22 -38.18
CA ARG A 1054 26.84 -26.17 -38.88
C ARG A 1054 27.27 -27.30 -37.94
N TRP A 1055 27.46 -28.51 -38.49
CA TRP A 1055 27.86 -29.70 -37.73
C TRP A 1055 29.18 -29.51 -36.98
N LYS A 1056 29.23 -30.02 -35.74
CA LYS A 1056 30.44 -30.11 -34.90
C LYS A 1056 30.35 -31.37 -34.04
N VAL A 1057 31.50 -31.96 -33.71
CA VAL A 1057 31.60 -33.13 -32.82
C VAL A 1057 31.06 -32.85 -31.42
N ASN A 1058 31.18 -31.62 -30.93
CA ASN A 1058 30.82 -31.24 -29.56
C ASN A 1058 29.41 -30.65 -29.40
N ILE A 1059 28.43 -31.16 -30.14
CA ILE A 1059 27.01 -30.83 -29.97
C ILE A 1059 26.40 -31.83 -28.98
N PRO A 1060 25.98 -31.42 -27.76
CA PRO A 1060 25.59 -32.36 -26.71
C PRO A 1060 24.14 -32.85 -26.81
N TYR A 1061 23.48 -32.70 -27.97
CA TYR A 1061 22.04 -32.95 -28.11
C TYR A 1061 21.64 -33.52 -29.48
N SER A 1062 20.51 -34.23 -29.49
CA SER A 1062 19.94 -34.87 -30.68
C SER A 1062 19.59 -33.84 -31.77
N THR A 1063 20.09 -34.06 -32.98
CA THR A 1063 19.92 -33.16 -34.15
C THR A 1063 19.50 -33.92 -35.39
N ILE A 1064 18.97 -33.19 -36.38
CA ILE A 1064 18.58 -33.69 -37.69
C ILE A 1064 19.07 -32.71 -38.77
N PRO A 1065 19.60 -33.16 -39.91
CA PRO A 1065 19.98 -32.26 -41.00
C PRO A 1065 18.75 -31.66 -41.68
N GLN A 1066 18.84 -30.38 -42.04
CA GLN A 1066 17.86 -29.65 -42.83
C GLN A 1066 18.58 -28.82 -43.91
N VAL A 1067 18.17 -29.00 -45.16
CA VAL A 1067 18.61 -28.16 -46.29
C VAL A 1067 17.82 -26.85 -46.24
N ARG A 1068 18.51 -25.71 -46.14
CA ARG A 1068 17.88 -24.38 -46.28
C ARG A 1068 17.64 -24.04 -47.75
N GLY A 1069 16.75 -23.08 -48.02
CA GLY A 1069 16.40 -22.66 -49.40
C GLY A 1069 17.55 -22.07 -50.24
N ASN A 1070 18.73 -21.86 -49.66
CA ASN A 1070 19.99 -21.51 -50.34
C ASN A 1070 20.88 -22.73 -50.68
N GLY A 1071 20.42 -23.95 -50.39
CA GLY A 1071 21.20 -25.19 -50.56
C GLY A 1071 22.18 -25.49 -49.42
N GLU A 1072 22.23 -24.69 -48.36
CA GLU A 1072 23.11 -24.94 -47.21
C GLU A 1072 22.50 -25.96 -46.25
N GLU A 1073 23.20 -27.07 -46.01
CA GLU A 1073 22.86 -28.02 -44.96
C GLU A 1073 23.22 -27.46 -43.58
N VAL A 1074 22.23 -27.43 -42.69
CA VAL A 1074 22.41 -27.13 -41.26
C VAL A 1074 21.80 -28.22 -40.40
N LEU A 1075 22.37 -28.46 -39.23
CA LEU A 1075 21.73 -29.24 -38.18
C LEU A 1075 20.69 -28.38 -37.46
N VAL A 1076 19.53 -28.96 -37.21
CA VAL A 1076 18.46 -28.39 -36.39
C VAL A 1076 18.13 -29.37 -35.25
N LEU A 1077 17.66 -28.84 -34.13
CA LEU A 1077 17.32 -29.60 -32.93
C LEU A 1077 16.23 -30.66 -33.23
N ASN A 1078 16.48 -31.93 -32.92
CA ASN A 1078 15.54 -33.02 -33.18
C ASN A 1078 14.49 -33.12 -32.07
N LYS A 1079 13.60 -32.12 -32.00
CA LYS A 1079 12.54 -31.99 -30.98
C LYS A 1079 11.76 -33.30 -30.76
N LYS A 1080 11.44 -34.03 -31.84
CA LYS A 1080 10.69 -35.30 -31.77
C LYS A 1080 11.49 -36.44 -31.13
N SER A 1081 12.80 -36.52 -31.38
CA SER A 1081 13.64 -37.54 -30.73
C SER A 1081 13.76 -37.24 -29.24
N ILE A 1082 14.06 -36.00 -28.87
CA ILE A 1082 14.18 -35.55 -27.47
C ILE A 1082 12.88 -35.83 -26.70
N LEU A 1083 11.71 -35.49 -27.23
CA LEU A 1083 10.44 -35.80 -26.55
C LEU A 1083 10.16 -37.30 -26.42
N ASN A 1084 10.61 -38.13 -27.36
CA ASN A 1084 10.53 -39.60 -27.23
C ASN A 1084 11.53 -40.15 -26.21
N GLU A 1085 12.73 -39.57 -26.11
CA GLU A 1085 13.77 -39.92 -25.14
C GLU A 1085 13.28 -39.56 -23.71
N ILE A 1086 12.73 -38.36 -23.53
CA ILE A 1086 12.08 -37.93 -22.28
C ILE A 1086 10.88 -38.82 -21.91
N SER A 1087 10.03 -39.18 -22.89
CA SER A 1087 8.91 -40.09 -22.65
C SER A 1087 9.35 -41.49 -22.21
N ARG A 1088 10.49 -41.99 -22.71
CA ARG A 1088 11.08 -43.27 -22.29
C ARG A 1088 11.71 -43.19 -20.90
N LEU A 1089 12.38 -42.08 -20.59
CA LEU A 1089 13.01 -41.84 -19.29
C LEU A 1089 11.96 -41.72 -18.17
N GLY A 1090 10.88 -40.97 -18.42
CA GLY A 1090 9.80 -40.80 -17.45
C GLY A 1090 8.98 -42.08 -17.20
N GLY A 1091 8.79 -42.93 -18.21
CA GLY A 1091 8.09 -44.20 -18.05
C GLY A 1091 6.72 -44.05 -17.37
N GLU A 1092 6.49 -44.75 -16.26
CA GLU A 1092 5.24 -44.66 -15.48
C GLU A 1092 5.01 -43.30 -14.80
N ILE A 1093 6.03 -42.43 -14.69
CA ILE A 1093 5.91 -41.11 -14.06
C ILE A 1093 5.01 -40.19 -14.90
N LEU A 1094 4.98 -40.37 -16.23
CA LEU A 1094 4.28 -39.49 -17.16
C LEU A 1094 3.00 -40.13 -17.72
N THR A 1095 1.85 -39.52 -17.44
CA THR A 1095 0.56 -39.93 -18.01
C THR A 1095 0.45 -39.56 -19.50
N LYS A 1096 0.98 -38.38 -19.89
CA LYS A 1096 1.08 -37.93 -21.29
C LYS A 1096 2.07 -36.78 -21.47
N ILE A 1097 2.51 -36.58 -22.71
CA ILE A 1097 3.17 -35.36 -23.19
C ILE A 1097 2.26 -34.70 -24.23
N GLU A 1098 1.99 -33.40 -24.08
CA GLU A 1098 1.15 -32.58 -24.95
C GLU A 1098 2.01 -31.51 -25.62
N ILE A 1099 2.05 -31.50 -26.95
CA ILE A 1099 2.76 -30.49 -27.75
C ILE A 1099 1.79 -29.34 -28.04
N ILE A 1100 2.22 -28.11 -27.77
CA ILE A 1100 1.39 -26.89 -27.83
C ILE A 1100 1.75 -26.02 -29.04
N LYS A 1101 2.99 -26.09 -29.52
CA LYS A 1101 3.54 -25.28 -30.63
C LYS A 1101 4.44 -26.12 -31.55
#